data_AF-A0A3C0VJ57-F1
#
_entry.id   AF-A0A3C0VJ57-F1
#
_cell.length_a   1.000
_cell.length_b   1.000
_cell.length_c   1.000
_cell.angle_alpha   90.00
_cell.angle_beta   90.00
_cell.angle_gamma   90.00
#
_symmetry.space_group_name_H-M   'P 1'
#
loop_
_entity.id
_entity.type
_entity.pdbx_description
1 polymer ?
#
loop_
_entity_poly.entity_id
_entity_poly.type
_entity_poly.pdbx_seq_one_letter_code
_entity_poly.pdbx_strand_id
1 'polypeptide(L)'
;MNIVRIIGPGTVILGVIALAGDRAAAGARVSDGEFAAGTWIIEHAVSALAQDSAVNAAGAQSDGGNPGACMRADITIGVASLEGAAALFLYACARWDPAVHGPIHAIDAAFDFVSRSGTPARIGILLRQGGAYYAHVLDTAAATGQWTTFRAADLHPEDFPPLMPFETGRPDFSTAGGPIAVGFAVGQFAAFAEGSTSFVCDADNWELTFNPAPAAMHAADGDFGESAWTVESVLSPLGQDSVVNAVTTPPDGGAPGACREIDITLGTAATEGAAVLQLSSLLSWNPAVMGPVRAIDTGFEFVSVNGAPTRLGFIVAQNGKYYAHVPDAQSTAAQWTTYRGEGLTADDFPPLFPFETGRPDFSAAGAEIRFGLATGQIAMLADGHTSFVHRVDGWFVTVNPERLAVVPPDGDFAPGAWEVEEFVSPTAQESSVDASVTRDAGGNPDAYREIELTVGTAATEGAAAAHILTAFEWDLAVSGPIFSIDASLDFRSLNGAPLAVGIVVEQGGRLYQHMFDDAARNTAWTAFQAAGILPGDFAPVVPLAPGEIDLSSSGGIVHFGFAVGQVGEFGGGFTSFIAGIDNWRISVNPVPVIAQPCGGIQFRRGDANADGNLDIADAIAVLTHLFAGGPCRCEDSSDANDDEALDIADAITVLAHLFAGAGPLRPPFGTCGPDPAGDALDCAGYMPCP
;
A
#
# COMPACT_ATOMS: atom_id res chain seq x y z
N MET A 1 -20.18 36.35 -23.09
CA MET A 1 -20.43 36.88 -24.45
C MET A 1 -19.11 36.83 -25.20
N ASN A 2 -18.93 35.91 -26.15
CA ASN A 2 -17.83 35.91 -27.12
C ASN A 2 -18.30 35.18 -28.38
N ILE A 3 -18.04 35.82 -29.53
CA ILE A 3 -18.45 35.42 -30.87
C ILE A 3 -17.43 34.40 -31.41
N VAL A 4 -17.90 33.24 -31.87
CA VAL A 4 -17.08 32.23 -32.58
C VAL A 4 -17.29 32.40 -34.09
N ARG A 5 -16.19 32.49 -34.84
CA ARG A 5 -16.18 32.42 -36.31
C ARG A 5 -15.68 31.03 -36.72
N ILE A 6 -16.54 30.25 -37.38
CA ILE A 6 -16.26 28.89 -37.89
C ILE A 6 -15.77 28.97 -39.34
N ILE A 7 -14.65 28.30 -39.66
CA ILE A 7 -14.34 27.81 -41.01
C ILE A 7 -13.55 26.48 -40.90
N GLY A 8 -14.10 25.38 -41.43
CA GLY A 8 -13.33 24.19 -41.90
C GLY A 8 -13.49 22.88 -41.08
N PRO A 9 -13.78 21.72 -41.72
CA PRO A 9 -14.14 20.48 -41.02
C PRO A 9 -12.95 19.56 -40.77
N GLY A 10 -12.88 18.96 -39.57
CA GLY A 10 -11.93 17.90 -39.24
C GLY A 10 -11.73 17.73 -37.73
N THR A 11 -12.66 17.02 -37.10
CA THR A 11 -12.53 16.35 -35.78
C THR A 11 -12.17 17.23 -34.56
N VAL A 12 -13.18 17.58 -33.75
CA VAL A 12 -13.01 18.15 -32.40
C VAL A 12 -13.13 17.02 -31.38
N ILE A 13 -12.05 16.74 -30.65
CA ILE A 13 -12.11 16.01 -29.37
C ILE A 13 -12.53 17.01 -28.30
N LEU A 14 -13.69 16.78 -27.68
CA LEU A 14 -14.15 17.50 -26.50
C LEU A 14 -13.31 17.02 -25.29
N GLY A 15 -12.23 17.73 -24.99
CA GLY A 15 -11.57 17.62 -23.69
C GLY A 15 -12.38 18.37 -22.65
N VAL A 16 -13.10 17.63 -21.80
CA VAL A 16 -13.59 18.15 -20.52
C VAL A 16 -12.35 18.37 -19.64
N ILE A 17 -12.07 19.62 -19.28
CA ILE A 17 -11.12 19.93 -18.22
C ILE A 17 -11.80 19.52 -16.91
N ALA A 18 -11.52 18.30 -16.46
CA ALA A 18 -11.67 17.95 -15.06
C ALA A 18 -10.48 18.58 -14.32
N LEU A 19 -10.78 19.38 -13.29
CA LEU A 19 -9.83 19.73 -12.26
C LEU A 19 -9.26 18.41 -11.72
N ALA A 20 -7.96 18.24 -11.80
CA ALA A 20 -7.27 17.09 -11.23
C ALA A 20 -7.48 17.14 -9.72
N GLY A 21 -8.42 16.33 -9.22
CA GLY A 21 -8.35 15.84 -7.86
C GLY A 21 -7.09 14.99 -7.72
N ASP A 22 -6.53 15.00 -6.51
CA ASP A 22 -5.34 14.24 -6.14
C ASP A 22 -5.37 12.84 -6.74
N ARG A 23 -4.35 12.52 -7.54
CA ARG A 23 -4.15 11.14 -7.98
C ARG A 23 -3.72 10.37 -6.74
N ALA A 24 -4.64 9.59 -6.18
CA ALA A 24 -4.32 8.52 -5.26
C ALA A 24 -3.15 7.71 -5.84
N ALA A 25 -2.19 7.35 -4.98
CA ALA A 25 -1.14 6.40 -5.35
C ALA A 25 -1.80 5.18 -6.00
N ALA A 26 -1.35 4.77 -7.18
CA ALA A 26 -1.98 3.68 -7.91
C ALA A 26 -1.86 2.39 -7.07
N GLY A 27 -3.00 1.87 -6.59
CA GLY A 27 -3.05 0.62 -5.84
C GLY A 27 -2.62 -0.58 -6.67
N ALA A 28 -2.22 -1.65 -6.00
CA ALA A 28 -1.78 -2.87 -6.65
C ALA A 28 -2.99 -3.65 -7.17
N ARG A 29 -3.04 -3.88 -8.49
CA ARG A 29 -4.21 -4.47 -9.15
C ARG A 29 -3.97 -5.94 -9.46
N VAL A 30 -4.95 -6.77 -9.09
CA VAL A 30 -5.08 -8.17 -9.50
C VAL A 30 -6.31 -8.28 -10.37
N SER A 31 -6.18 -8.92 -11.53
CA SER A 31 -7.33 -9.17 -12.39
C SER A 31 -7.17 -10.47 -13.14
N ASP A 32 -8.28 -11.15 -13.37
CA ASP A 32 -8.38 -12.26 -14.31
C ASP A 32 -9.68 -12.10 -15.09
N GLY A 33 -9.54 -11.55 -16.30
CA GLY A 33 -10.67 -11.35 -17.22
C GLY A 33 -10.88 -12.49 -18.20
N GLU A 34 -9.97 -13.47 -18.26
CA GLU A 34 -10.08 -14.61 -19.19
C GLU A 34 -10.32 -15.93 -18.46
N PHE A 35 -10.18 -15.96 -17.13
CA PHE A 35 -10.33 -17.13 -16.27
C PHE A 35 -9.48 -18.30 -16.76
N ALA A 36 -8.17 -18.07 -16.79
CA ALA A 36 -7.21 -19.05 -17.28
C ALA A 36 -7.36 -20.39 -16.54
N ALA A 37 -7.26 -21.50 -17.27
CA ALA A 37 -7.39 -22.82 -16.67
C ALA A 37 -6.24 -23.08 -15.68
N GLY A 38 -6.58 -23.57 -14.48
CA GLY A 38 -5.61 -23.91 -13.43
C GLY A 38 -5.17 -22.76 -12.54
N THR A 39 -5.73 -21.56 -12.68
CA THR A 39 -5.38 -20.38 -11.85
C THR A 39 -6.34 -20.13 -10.68
N TRP A 40 -7.40 -20.94 -10.57
CA TRP A 40 -8.44 -20.79 -9.55
C TRP A 40 -8.61 -22.07 -8.75
N ILE A 41 -8.45 -21.96 -7.43
CA ILE A 41 -8.75 -23.00 -6.46
C ILE A 41 -10.23 -22.93 -6.14
N ILE A 42 -10.90 -24.08 -6.23
CA ILE A 42 -12.32 -24.18 -5.90
C ILE A 42 -12.43 -24.89 -4.56
N GLU A 43 -12.85 -24.14 -3.56
CA GLU A 43 -13.17 -24.66 -2.25
C GLU A 43 -14.69 -24.59 -2.00
N HIS A 44 -15.12 -25.26 -0.94
CA HIS A 44 -16.53 -25.31 -0.58
C HIS A 44 -16.69 -24.92 0.88
N ALA A 45 -17.58 -23.97 1.13
CA ALA A 45 -17.93 -23.57 2.47
C ALA A 45 -19.40 -23.97 2.74
N VAL A 46 -19.57 -24.88 3.69
CA VAL A 46 -20.87 -25.42 4.11
C VAL A 46 -21.01 -25.20 5.61
N SER A 47 -22.14 -24.62 6.06
CA SER A 47 -22.41 -24.50 7.50
C SER A 47 -22.35 -25.88 8.17
N ALA A 48 -21.74 -25.97 9.36
CA ALA A 48 -21.61 -27.20 10.15
C ALA A 48 -22.95 -27.88 10.51
N LEU A 49 -24.08 -27.17 10.35
CA LEU A 49 -25.43 -27.70 10.58
C LEU A 49 -26.09 -28.29 9.31
N ALA A 50 -25.46 -28.15 8.15
CA ALA A 50 -25.91 -28.71 6.87
C ALA A 50 -25.29 -30.09 6.61
N GLN A 51 -25.52 -31.05 7.52
CA GLN A 51 -24.85 -32.37 7.62
C GLN A 51 -24.98 -33.30 6.39
N ASP A 52 -25.62 -32.87 5.29
CA ASP A 52 -25.84 -33.67 4.07
C ASP A 52 -25.80 -32.82 2.77
N SER A 53 -25.24 -31.61 2.83
CA SER A 53 -25.14 -30.72 1.66
C SER A 53 -23.84 -30.97 0.88
N ALA A 54 -23.95 -31.61 -0.29
CA ALA A 54 -22.85 -31.68 -1.26
C ALA A 54 -22.87 -30.42 -2.13
N VAL A 55 -22.01 -29.44 -1.82
CA VAL A 55 -21.68 -28.38 -2.78
C VAL A 55 -20.79 -29.01 -3.83
N ASN A 56 -21.39 -29.50 -4.91
CA ASN A 56 -20.63 -29.76 -6.13
C ASN A 56 -20.51 -28.41 -6.83
N ALA A 57 -19.35 -27.78 -6.78
CA ALA A 57 -19.04 -26.63 -7.62
C ALA A 57 -17.98 -27.04 -8.65
N ALA A 58 -18.36 -27.00 -9.92
CA ALA A 58 -17.42 -27.12 -11.03
C ALA A 58 -17.21 -25.72 -11.60
N GLY A 59 -15.97 -25.24 -11.53
CA GLY A 59 -15.50 -24.05 -12.22
C GLY A 59 -14.98 -24.45 -13.59
N ALA A 60 -15.53 -23.90 -14.66
CA ALA A 60 -14.99 -24.09 -16.00
C ALA A 60 -14.95 -22.76 -16.74
N GLN A 61 -13.83 -22.50 -17.41
CA GLN A 61 -13.73 -21.46 -18.41
C GLN A 61 -14.79 -21.74 -19.49
N SER A 62 -15.80 -20.87 -19.61
CA SER A 62 -16.86 -20.99 -20.60
C SER A 62 -16.85 -19.79 -21.53
N ASP A 63 -17.06 -20.05 -22.82
CA ASP A 63 -17.38 -19.00 -23.79
C ASP A 63 -18.72 -18.33 -23.42
N GLY A 64 -18.84 -17.02 -23.63
CA GLY A 64 -20.10 -16.27 -23.45
C GLY A 64 -20.12 -15.26 -22.30
N GLY A 65 -18.93 -14.81 -21.87
CA GLY A 65 -18.71 -13.62 -21.05
C GLY A 65 -19.09 -12.31 -21.76
N ASN A 66 -18.91 -11.18 -21.08
CA ASN A 66 -19.29 -9.84 -21.51
C ASN A 66 -18.08 -8.88 -21.60
N PRO A 67 -17.24 -8.97 -22.66
CA PRO A 67 -17.10 -10.04 -23.65
C PRO A 67 -15.99 -11.03 -23.28
N GLY A 68 -16.08 -12.29 -23.71
CA GLY A 68 -14.95 -13.23 -23.62
C GLY A 68 -15.28 -14.52 -22.87
N ALA A 69 -14.29 -15.02 -22.13
CA ALA A 69 -14.41 -16.20 -21.29
C ALA A 69 -14.90 -15.80 -19.89
N CYS A 70 -15.67 -16.66 -19.24
CA CYS A 70 -16.19 -16.43 -17.90
C CYS A 70 -15.98 -17.67 -17.02
N MET A 71 -15.93 -17.49 -15.70
CA MET A 71 -15.98 -18.60 -14.75
C MET A 71 -17.44 -19.02 -14.58
N ARG A 72 -17.79 -20.21 -15.07
CA ARG A 72 -19.08 -20.83 -14.77
C ARG A 72 -18.99 -21.60 -13.47
N ALA A 73 -19.94 -21.38 -12.58
CA ALA A 73 -20.16 -22.16 -11.38
C ALA A 73 -21.52 -22.85 -11.43
N ASP A 74 -21.51 -24.18 -11.38
CA ASP A 74 -22.69 -25.00 -11.17
C ASP A 74 -22.76 -25.39 -9.70
N ILE A 75 -23.76 -24.93 -8.94
CA ILE A 75 -23.89 -25.19 -7.50
C ILE A 75 -25.16 -25.98 -7.24
N THR A 76 -25.05 -27.07 -6.48
CA THR A 76 -26.21 -27.81 -5.95
C THR A 76 -26.15 -27.82 -4.44
N ILE A 77 -27.28 -27.54 -3.79
CA ILE A 77 -27.41 -27.60 -2.34
C ILE A 77 -28.46 -28.66 -1.97
N GLY A 78 -28.13 -29.47 -0.97
CA GLY A 78 -28.95 -30.58 -0.48
C GLY A 78 -30.20 -30.14 0.29
N VAL A 79 -31.08 -31.10 0.58
CA VAL A 79 -32.44 -30.88 1.11
C VAL A 79 -32.54 -30.42 2.58
N ALA A 80 -31.43 -30.28 3.31
CA ALA A 80 -31.45 -30.13 4.77
C ALA A 80 -30.65 -28.94 5.34
N SER A 81 -30.54 -27.82 4.63
CA SER A 81 -29.84 -26.63 5.16
C SER A 81 -30.75 -25.41 5.24
N LEU A 82 -31.05 -24.99 6.48
CA LEU A 82 -31.65 -23.69 6.79
C LEU A 82 -30.59 -22.57 6.89
N GLU A 83 -29.32 -22.88 6.62
CA GLU A 83 -28.19 -21.98 6.70
C GLU A 83 -27.40 -21.99 5.39
N GLY A 84 -26.78 -20.85 5.07
CA GLY A 84 -26.21 -20.58 3.75
C GLY A 84 -25.12 -21.57 3.31
N ALA A 85 -24.91 -21.64 1.99
CA ALA A 85 -23.83 -22.40 1.36
C ALA A 85 -23.23 -21.58 0.22
N ALA A 86 -21.91 -21.66 0.08
CA ALA A 86 -21.17 -20.94 -0.95
C ALA A 86 -20.06 -21.81 -1.56
N ALA A 87 -19.90 -21.67 -2.88
CA ALA A 87 -18.68 -22.07 -3.56
C ALA A 87 -17.68 -20.93 -3.47
N LEU A 88 -16.45 -21.27 -3.12
CA LEU A 88 -15.35 -20.33 -2.94
C LEU A 88 -14.39 -20.50 -4.10
N PHE A 89 -14.12 -19.41 -4.81
CA PHE A 89 -13.16 -19.38 -5.91
C PHE A 89 -12.02 -18.50 -5.44
N LEU A 90 -10.91 -19.11 -5.01
CA LEU A 90 -9.69 -18.39 -4.66
C LEU A 90 -8.80 -18.30 -5.88
N TYR A 91 -8.25 -17.13 -6.15
CA TYR A 91 -7.32 -16.94 -7.24
C TYR A 91 -5.93 -17.38 -6.75
N ALA A 92 -5.46 -18.52 -7.25
CA ALA A 92 -4.26 -19.22 -6.78
C ALA A 92 -3.01 -18.33 -6.84
N CYS A 93 -2.94 -17.45 -7.84
CA CYS A 93 -1.80 -16.60 -8.12
C CYS A 93 -1.83 -15.25 -7.37
N ALA A 94 -2.89 -14.93 -6.62
CA ALA A 94 -2.99 -13.66 -5.92
C ALA A 94 -3.03 -13.84 -4.40
N ARG A 95 -1.90 -13.51 -3.79
CA ARG A 95 -1.77 -13.40 -2.34
C ARG A 95 -1.17 -12.04 -2.01
N TRP A 96 -1.76 -11.39 -1.02
CA TRP A 96 -1.18 -10.22 -0.40
C TRP A 96 -0.62 -10.62 0.95
N ASP A 97 0.70 -10.58 1.11
CA ASP A 97 1.33 -10.70 2.41
C ASP A 97 1.58 -9.30 3.00
N PRO A 98 0.83 -8.85 4.01
CA PRO A 98 1.01 -7.52 4.59
C PRO A 98 2.41 -7.25 5.16
N ALA A 99 3.12 -8.29 5.60
CA ALA A 99 4.47 -8.17 6.13
C ALA A 99 5.51 -7.95 5.03
N VAL A 100 5.26 -8.47 3.83
CA VAL A 100 6.17 -8.38 2.66
C VAL A 100 5.79 -7.21 1.75
N HIS A 101 4.50 -7.08 1.44
CA HIS A 101 3.96 -6.12 0.49
C HIS A 101 3.59 -4.78 1.14
N GLY A 102 3.47 -4.74 2.47
CA GLY A 102 3.01 -3.58 3.23
C GLY A 102 1.52 -3.70 3.61
N PRO A 103 1.05 -2.86 4.54
CA PRO A 103 -0.33 -2.91 5.00
C PRO A 103 -1.31 -2.46 3.91
N ILE A 104 -2.55 -2.95 3.97
CA ILE A 104 -3.63 -2.58 3.05
C ILE A 104 -4.50 -1.51 3.71
N HIS A 105 -4.61 -0.33 3.12
CA HIS A 105 -5.55 0.67 3.63
C HIS A 105 -6.99 0.31 3.30
N ALA A 106 -7.25 0.04 2.02
CA ALA A 106 -8.56 -0.34 1.54
C ALA A 106 -8.46 -1.24 0.32
N ILE A 107 -9.56 -1.89 -0.04
CA ILE A 107 -9.67 -2.72 -1.26
C ILE A 107 -10.79 -2.17 -2.13
N ASP A 108 -10.49 -1.95 -3.41
CA ASP A 108 -11.50 -1.76 -4.44
C ASP A 108 -11.69 -3.06 -5.20
N ALA A 109 -12.92 -3.34 -5.62
CA ALA A 109 -13.22 -4.57 -6.34
C ALA A 109 -14.30 -4.35 -7.40
N ALA A 110 -14.15 -5.07 -8.51
CA ALA A 110 -15.12 -5.09 -9.59
C ALA A 110 -15.21 -6.47 -10.25
N PHE A 111 -16.41 -6.88 -10.64
CA PHE A 111 -16.63 -8.02 -11.52
C PHE A 111 -18.03 -7.92 -12.16
N ASP A 112 -18.24 -8.61 -13.28
CA ASP A 112 -19.54 -8.82 -13.87
C ASP A 112 -20.08 -10.19 -13.44
N PHE A 113 -21.39 -10.27 -13.18
CA PHE A 113 -22.03 -11.50 -12.73
C PHE A 113 -23.40 -11.71 -13.36
N VAL A 114 -23.75 -12.96 -13.67
CA VAL A 114 -25.09 -13.34 -14.13
C VAL A 114 -25.53 -14.67 -13.51
N SER A 115 -26.76 -14.69 -12.97
CA SER A 115 -27.42 -15.97 -12.67
C SER A 115 -28.06 -16.52 -13.95
N ARG A 116 -27.68 -17.72 -14.37
CA ARG A 116 -28.24 -18.42 -15.54
C ARG A 116 -29.48 -19.24 -15.20
N SER A 117 -29.56 -19.73 -13.97
CA SER A 117 -30.71 -20.48 -13.47
C SER A 117 -31.83 -19.57 -12.96
N GLY A 118 -33.07 -20.08 -12.88
CA GLY A 118 -34.23 -19.35 -12.35
C GLY A 118 -34.14 -19.02 -10.84
N THR A 119 -33.11 -19.49 -10.15
CA THR A 119 -32.86 -19.21 -8.73
C THR A 119 -31.89 -18.02 -8.63
N PRO A 120 -32.24 -16.92 -7.93
CA PRO A 120 -31.32 -15.80 -7.72
C PRO A 120 -30.13 -16.24 -6.88
N ALA A 121 -28.90 -15.88 -7.28
CA ALA A 121 -27.68 -16.14 -6.52
C ALA A 121 -27.03 -14.82 -6.08
N ARG A 122 -26.30 -14.86 -4.96
CA ARG A 122 -25.47 -13.74 -4.49
C ARG A 122 -24.01 -14.04 -4.78
N ILE A 123 -23.25 -12.98 -4.94
CA ILE A 123 -21.81 -13.02 -5.15
C ILE A 123 -21.16 -11.96 -4.27
N GLY A 124 -19.93 -12.21 -3.85
CA GLY A 124 -19.14 -11.30 -3.05
C GLY A 124 -17.65 -11.50 -3.27
N ILE A 125 -16.86 -10.53 -2.81
CA ILE A 125 -15.41 -10.64 -2.76
C ILE A 125 -15.02 -11.50 -1.57
N LEU A 126 -14.08 -12.41 -1.78
CA LEU A 126 -13.61 -13.38 -0.80
C LEU A 126 -12.16 -13.07 -0.42
N LEU A 127 -11.89 -13.06 0.88
CA LEU A 127 -10.55 -13.05 1.46
C LEU A 127 -10.37 -14.29 2.32
N ARG A 128 -9.17 -14.87 2.30
CA ARG A 128 -8.77 -15.97 3.20
C ARG A 128 -7.49 -15.59 3.92
N GLN A 129 -7.50 -15.62 5.25
CA GLN A 129 -6.33 -15.30 6.07
C GLN A 129 -6.34 -16.14 7.36
N GLY A 130 -5.20 -16.72 7.71
CA GLY A 130 -5.08 -17.54 8.92
C GLY A 130 -6.01 -18.76 8.96
N GLY A 131 -6.44 -19.25 7.79
CA GLY A 131 -7.37 -20.37 7.64
C GLY A 131 -8.86 -20.00 7.76
N ALA A 132 -9.20 -18.74 8.04
CA ALA A 132 -10.58 -18.25 8.07
C ALA A 132 -10.97 -17.55 6.77
N TYR A 133 -12.26 -17.58 6.44
CA TYR A 133 -12.83 -16.93 5.25
C TYR A 133 -13.63 -15.69 5.63
N TYR A 134 -13.44 -14.61 4.88
CA TYR A 134 -14.16 -13.35 5.06
C TYR A 134 -14.72 -12.90 3.73
N ALA A 135 -15.96 -12.40 3.71
CA ALA A 135 -16.56 -11.99 2.44
C ALA A 135 -17.37 -10.70 2.53
N HIS A 136 -17.16 -9.83 1.55
CA HIS A 136 -18.00 -8.66 1.30
C HIS A 136 -19.01 -9.01 0.20
N VAL A 137 -20.29 -9.16 0.57
CA VAL A 137 -21.34 -9.76 -0.26
C VAL A 137 -22.34 -8.71 -0.73
N LEU A 138 -22.83 -8.84 -1.97
CA LEU A 138 -23.95 -8.06 -2.48
C LEU A 138 -25.20 -8.16 -1.60
N ASP A 139 -25.77 -6.99 -1.28
CA ASP A 139 -27.03 -6.87 -0.55
C ASP A 139 -28.21 -7.51 -1.29
N THR A 140 -28.20 -7.44 -2.63
CA THR A 140 -29.26 -7.97 -3.51
C THR A 140 -28.75 -9.05 -4.46
N ALA A 141 -29.50 -10.13 -4.62
CA ALA A 141 -29.20 -11.17 -5.60
C ALA A 141 -29.33 -10.64 -7.04
N ALA A 142 -28.47 -11.12 -7.94
CA ALA A 142 -28.50 -10.70 -9.34
C ALA A 142 -29.72 -11.27 -10.09
N ALA A 143 -30.24 -10.50 -11.03
CA ALA A 143 -31.37 -10.90 -11.86
C ALA A 143 -30.98 -12.02 -12.84
N THR A 144 -31.88 -12.99 -13.02
CA THR A 144 -31.64 -14.11 -13.94
C THR A 144 -31.50 -13.63 -15.38
N GLY A 145 -30.45 -14.06 -16.06
CA GLY A 145 -30.22 -13.85 -17.49
C GLY A 145 -29.71 -12.47 -17.89
N GLN A 146 -29.43 -11.58 -16.92
CA GLN A 146 -28.84 -10.27 -17.17
C GLN A 146 -27.51 -10.11 -16.43
N TRP A 147 -26.48 -9.71 -17.17
CA TRP A 147 -25.19 -9.32 -16.57
C TRP A 147 -25.39 -8.10 -15.69
N THR A 148 -24.89 -8.20 -14.46
CA THR A 148 -24.90 -7.15 -13.45
C THR A 148 -23.45 -6.87 -13.07
N THR A 149 -23.03 -5.61 -13.18
CA THR A 149 -21.71 -5.19 -12.72
C THR A 149 -21.75 -4.96 -11.21
N PHE A 150 -20.87 -5.64 -10.49
CA PHE A 150 -20.54 -5.37 -9.11
C PHE A 150 -19.36 -4.40 -9.04
N ARG A 151 -19.48 -3.38 -8.20
CA ARG A 151 -18.38 -2.49 -7.81
C ARG A 151 -18.48 -2.20 -6.33
N ALA A 152 -17.38 -2.38 -5.63
CA ALA A 152 -17.19 -1.91 -4.29
C ALA A 152 -15.86 -1.15 -4.26
N ALA A 153 -15.82 -0.08 -3.47
CA ALA A 153 -14.63 0.73 -3.32
C ALA A 153 -14.47 1.05 -1.83
N ASP A 154 -13.23 1.31 -1.44
CA ASP A 154 -12.88 1.70 -0.09
C ASP A 154 -13.27 0.64 0.98
N LEU A 155 -13.09 -0.64 0.66
CA LEU A 155 -13.43 -1.72 1.57
C LEU A 155 -12.35 -1.90 2.65
N HIS A 156 -12.76 -1.83 3.90
CA HIS A 156 -11.92 -2.01 5.09
C HIS A 156 -12.20 -3.36 5.77
N PRO A 157 -11.37 -3.80 6.73
CA PRO A 157 -11.57 -5.07 7.43
C PRO A 157 -12.99 -5.33 7.94
N GLU A 158 -13.67 -4.29 8.44
CA GLU A 158 -15.05 -4.34 8.92
C GLU A 158 -16.09 -4.71 7.86
N ASP A 159 -15.80 -4.44 6.59
CA ASP A 159 -16.66 -4.76 5.45
C ASP A 159 -16.58 -6.24 5.05
N PHE A 160 -15.61 -6.97 5.62
CA PHE A 160 -15.38 -8.40 5.44
C PHE A 160 -15.72 -9.16 6.74
N PRO A 161 -17.01 -9.38 7.04
CA PRO A 161 -17.40 -10.30 8.11
C PRO A 161 -16.94 -11.73 7.81
N PRO A 162 -16.74 -12.56 8.85
CA PRO A 162 -16.49 -13.97 8.66
C PRO A 162 -17.62 -14.59 7.84
N LEU A 163 -17.25 -15.38 6.84
CA LEU A 163 -18.20 -15.95 5.91
C LEU A 163 -19.10 -16.98 6.60
N MET A 164 -18.57 -17.67 7.61
CA MET A 164 -19.29 -18.68 8.38
C MET A 164 -19.57 -18.24 9.83
N PRO A 165 -20.74 -18.60 10.39
CA PRO A 165 -21.19 -18.10 11.70
C PRO A 165 -20.38 -18.59 12.91
N PHE A 166 -19.45 -19.54 12.73
CA PHE A 166 -18.56 -20.05 13.77
C PHE A 166 -17.15 -19.45 13.72
N GLU A 167 -16.81 -18.72 12.66
CA GLU A 167 -15.58 -17.95 12.57
C GLU A 167 -15.80 -16.61 13.28
N THR A 168 -14.78 -16.13 14.02
CA THR A 168 -14.83 -14.86 14.74
C THR A 168 -13.64 -14.01 14.34
N GLY A 169 -13.84 -12.71 14.12
CA GLY A 169 -12.76 -11.77 13.82
C GLY A 169 -12.98 -11.01 12.51
N ARG A 170 -11.91 -10.40 12.03
CA ARG A 170 -11.80 -9.62 10.79
C ARG A 170 -10.45 -9.95 10.14
N PRO A 171 -10.30 -9.79 8.82
CA PRO A 171 -8.98 -9.88 8.21
C PRO A 171 -8.07 -8.77 8.76
N ASP A 172 -6.81 -9.10 9.03
CA ASP A 172 -5.78 -8.19 9.50
C ASP A 172 -5.00 -7.63 8.31
N PHE A 173 -5.25 -6.35 8.00
CA PHE A 173 -4.59 -5.63 6.92
C PHE A 173 -3.29 -4.94 7.37
N SER A 174 -2.90 -5.04 8.64
CA SER A 174 -1.67 -4.44 9.17
C SER A 174 -0.43 -5.26 8.80
N THR A 175 0.76 -4.70 8.97
CA THR A 175 2.05 -5.41 8.76
C THR A 175 2.26 -6.60 9.69
N ALA A 176 1.47 -6.73 10.75
CA ALA A 176 1.46 -7.89 11.64
C ALA A 176 0.55 -9.03 11.11
N GLY A 177 -0.28 -8.74 10.11
CA GLY A 177 -1.18 -9.70 9.48
C GLY A 177 -0.40 -10.72 8.65
N GLY A 178 -0.92 -11.96 8.62
CA GLY A 178 -0.39 -13.02 7.76
C GLY A 178 -0.89 -12.90 6.31
N PRO A 179 -0.44 -13.78 5.40
CA PRO A 179 -0.85 -13.76 4.00
C PRO A 179 -2.36 -13.85 3.79
N ILE A 180 -2.86 -13.00 2.89
CA ILE A 180 -4.25 -12.86 2.49
C ILE A 180 -4.40 -13.39 1.06
N ALA A 181 -5.08 -14.52 0.89
CA ALA A 181 -5.50 -14.98 -0.44
C ALA A 181 -6.82 -14.30 -0.82
N VAL A 182 -7.02 -14.05 -2.11
CA VAL A 182 -8.21 -13.33 -2.61
C VAL A 182 -8.97 -14.09 -3.68
N GLY A 183 -10.24 -13.76 -3.83
CA GLY A 183 -11.12 -14.44 -4.76
C GLY A 183 -12.52 -13.87 -4.77
N PHE A 184 -13.48 -14.70 -5.15
CA PHE A 184 -14.90 -14.40 -5.01
C PHE A 184 -15.67 -15.62 -4.49
N ALA A 185 -16.78 -15.35 -3.82
CA ALA A 185 -17.69 -16.37 -3.31
C ALA A 185 -19.03 -16.25 -4.01
N VAL A 186 -19.60 -17.39 -4.41
CA VAL A 186 -20.94 -17.44 -5.01
C VAL A 186 -21.83 -18.39 -4.24
N GLY A 187 -23.03 -17.95 -3.86
CA GLY A 187 -23.89 -18.80 -3.06
C GLY A 187 -25.18 -18.15 -2.57
N GLN A 188 -25.77 -18.82 -1.59
CA GLN A 188 -26.82 -18.28 -0.74
C GLN A 188 -26.21 -18.01 0.64
N PHE A 189 -26.06 -16.74 1.01
CA PHE A 189 -25.46 -16.33 2.28
C PHE A 189 -26.49 -16.13 3.41
N ALA A 190 -27.76 -16.46 3.16
CA ALA A 190 -28.86 -16.33 4.12
C ALA A 190 -29.76 -17.59 4.10
N ALA A 191 -30.57 -17.76 5.15
CA ALA A 191 -31.51 -18.88 5.27
C ALA A 191 -32.48 -18.95 4.08
N PHE A 192 -32.65 -20.14 3.50
CA PHE A 192 -33.54 -20.40 2.38
C PHE A 192 -34.53 -21.54 2.69
N ALA A 193 -35.58 -21.67 1.88
CA ALA A 193 -36.63 -22.66 2.09
C ALA A 193 -36.12 -24.09 1.89
N GLU A 194 -36.59 -25.03 2.73
CA GLU A 194 -36.25 -26.45 2.65
C GLU A 194 -36.50 -27.02 1.24
N GLY A 195 -35.49 -27.68 0.67
CA GLY A 195 -35.53 -28.26 -0.67
C GLY A 195 -34.18 -28.24 -1.35
N SER A 196 -33.94 -29.17 -2.27
CA SER A 196 -32.71 -29.11 -3.07
C SER A 196 -32.83 -27.94 -4.04
N THR A 197 -31.83 -27.07 -4.01
CA THR A 197 -31.72 -25.94 -4.94
C THR A 197 -30.44 -26.09 -5.74
N SER A 198 -30.57 -26.05 -7.06
CA SER A 198 -29.43 -25.95 -7.97
C SER A 198 -29.48 -24.61 -8.68
N PHE A 199 -28.32 -23.96 -8.80
CA PHE A 199 -28.19 -22.75 -9.59
C PHE A 199 -26.88 -22.74 -10.37
N VAL A 200 -26.97 -22.12 -11.53
CA VAL A 200 -25.87 -21.94 -12.47
C VAL A 200 -25.65 -20.45 -12.60
N CYS A 201 -24.41 -20.01 -12.51
CA CYS A 201 -24.02 -18.62 -12.61
C CYS A 201 -22.67 -18.47 -13.28
N ASP A 202 -22.46 -17.33 -13.93
CA ASP A 202 -21.20 -16.98 -14.55
C ASP A 202 -20.67 -15.68 -13.93
N ALA A 203 -19.36 -15.62 -13.68
CA ALA A 203 -18.62 -14.42 -13.28
C ALA A 203 -17.61 -14.05 -14.37
N ASP A 204 -17.43 -12.76 -14.63
CA ASP A 204 -16.53 -12.23 -15.66
C ASP A 204 -15.84 -10.93 -15.18
N ASN A 205 -14.78 -10.48 -15.86
CA ASN A 205 -14.10 -9.20 -15.61
C ASN A 205 -13.67 -9.01 -14.14
N TRP A 206 -13.17 -10.06 -13.50
CA TRP A 206 -12.82 -10.00 -12.08
C TRP A 206 -11.54 -9.19 -11.83
N GLU A 207 -11.64 -8.25 -10.91
CA GLU A 207 -10.62 -7.29 -10.57
C GLU A 207 -10.68 -6.93 -9.07
N LEU A 208 -9.52 -6.92 -8.42
CA LEU A 208 -9.31 -6.25 -7.14
C LEU A 208 -8.14 -5.28 -7.25
N THR A 209 -8.24 -4.17 -6.53
CA THR A 209 -7.15 -3.22 -6.31
C THR A 209 -6.92 -3.08 -4.81
N PHE A 210 -5.70 -3.35 -4.36
CA PHE A 210 -5.28 -3.11 -2.98
C PHE A 210 -4.70 -1.72 -2.89
N ASN A 211 -5.39 -0.84 -2.17
CA ASN A 211 -5.00 0.54 -2.03
C ASN A 211 -4.03 0.67 -0.85
N PRO A 212 -2.82 1.21 -1.08
CA PRO A 212 -1.93 1.58 0.02
C PRO A 212 -2.51 2.76 0.80
N ALA A 213 -1.93 3.00 1.98
CA ALA A 213 -2.25 4.19 2.76
C ALA A 213 -2.02 5.49 1.96
N PRO A 214 -2.94 6.46 2.04
CA PRO A 214 -2.76 7.74 1.36
C PRO A 214 -1.55 8.51 1.89
N ALA A 215 -0.86 9.24 1.01
CA ALA A 215 0.32 10.07 1.31
C ALA A 215 0.10 11.10 2.43
N ALA A 216 -1.15 11.55 2.57
CA ALA A 216 -1.66 12.31 3.70
C ALA A 216 -3.18 12.11 3.71
N MET A 217 -3.77 12.12 4.89
CA MET A 217 -5.23 12.16 5.01
C MET A 217 -5.63 13.58 5.35
N HIS A 218 -6.29 14.27 4.43
CA HIS A 218 -6.94 15.54 4.71
C HIS A 218 -8.45 15.35 4.76
N ALA A 219 -9.07 15.80 5.84
CA ALA A 219 -10.51 15.86 5.95
C ALA A 219 -10.95 17.19 6.54
N ALA A 220 -12.02 17.72 5.96
CA ALA A 220 -12.64 18.94 6.40
C ALA A 220 -14.16 18.73 6.45
N ASP A 221 -14.79 19.30 7.46
CA ASP A 221 -16.23 19.37 7.56
C ASP A 221 -16.59 20.79 8.01
N GLY A 222 -16.88 21.65 7.04
CA GLY A 222 -17.30 23.03 7.29
C GLY A 222 -18.74 23.11 7.80
N ASP A 223 -19.64 22.30 7.23
CA ASP A 223 -21.08 22.41 7.50
C ASP A 223 -21.55 21.52 8.67
N PHE A 224 -20.68 20.66 9.23
CA PHE A 224 -20.95 19.77 10.36
C PHE A 224 -22.18 18.89 10.19
N GLY A 225 -22.19 18.06 9.13
CA GLY A 225 -23.31 17.15 8.86
C GLY A 225 -23.69 16.28 10.07
N GLU A 226 -24.96 16.27 10.50
CA GLU A 226 -25.37 15.62 11.76
C GLU A 226 -25.10 14.11 11.81
N SER A 227 -25.06 13.42 10.65
CA SER A 227 -24.75 11.98 10.56
C SER A 227 -23.27 11.64 10.71
N ALA A 228 -22.39 12.64 10.63
CA ALA A 228 -20.94 12.48 10.58
C ALA A 228 -20.28 12.62 11.96
N TRP A 229 -21.04 12.91 13.02
CA TRP A 229 -20.46 13.21 14.32
C TRP A 229 -21.23 12.61 15.47
N THR A 230 -20.50 12.03 16.41
CA THR A 230 -21.05 11.45 17.63
C THR A 230 -20.65 12.25 18.85
N VAL A 231 -21.59 12.46 19.76
CA VAL A 231 -21.31 12.98 21.10
C VAL A 231 -20.98 11.79 21.99
N GLU A 232 -19.71 11.61 22.32
CA GLU A 232 -19.26 10.38 22.99
C GLU A 232 -19.38 10.47 24.51
N SER A 233 -19.19 11.66 25.09
CA SER A 233 -19.26 11.83 26.55
C SER A 233 -19.41 13.28 27.03
N VAL A 234 -19.94 13.42 28.24
CA VAL A 234 -19.92 14.63 29.07
C VAL A 234 -19.15 14.27 30.34
N LEU A 235 -17.92 14.75 30.47
CA LEU A 235 -17.02 14.28 31.52
C LEU A 235 -16.80 15.37 32.56
N SER A 236 -17.17 15.06 33.81
CA SER A 236 -16.73 15.78 35.01
C SER A 236 -15.83 14.83 35.82
N PRO A 237 -14.63 15.24 36.26
CA PRO A 237 -13.71 14.39 37.02
C PRO A 237 -14.26 13.83 38.34
N LEU A 238 -15.42 14.32 38.83
CA LEU A 238 -16.03 13.89 40.10
C LEU A 238 -17.52 13.45 39.98
N GLY A 239 -18.02 13.22 38.76
CA GLY A 239 -19.35 12.64 38.56
C GLY A 239 -20.53 13.52 38.99
N GLN A 240 -20.42 14.84 38.81
CA GLN A 240 -21.52 15.78 39.09
C GLN A 240 -22.33 16.18 37.84
N ASP A 241 -23.59 16.56 38.08
CA ASP A 241 -24.66 16.89 37.13
C ASP A 241 -24.28 17.99 36.10
N SER A 242 -23.51 17.65 35.06
CA SER A 242 -23.36 18.46 33.86
C SER A 242 -24.29 17.94 32.77
N VAL A 243 -25.02 18.85 32.11
CA VAL A 243 -26.02 18.51 31.10
C VAL A 243 -25.67 19.20 29.79
N VAL A 244 -25.58 18.41 28.71
CA VAL A 244 -25.63 18.93 27.35
C VAL A 244 -27.10 19.26 27.07
N ASN A 245 -27.40 20.55 26.95
CA ASN A 245 -28.77 21.00 26.72
C ASN A 245 -29.18 20.76 25.27
N ALA A 246 -28.27 21.05 24.33
CA ALA A 246 -28.48 20.83 22.91
C ALA A 246 -27.15 20.78 22.15
N VAL A 247 -27.09 19.94 21.12
CA VAL A 247 -26.13 20.04 20.02
C VAL A 247 -26.96 20.16 18.76
N THR A 248 -26.74 21.24 18.00
CA THR A 248 -27.53 21.56 16.81
C THR A 248 -26.63 22.04 15.69
N THR A 249 -27.15 22.01 14.46
CA THR A 249 -26.43 22.49 13.28
C THR A 249 -27.24 23.60 12.60
N PRO A 250 -27.21 24.85 13.13
CA PRO A 250 -27.94 25.94 12.51
C PRO A 250 -27.54 26.12 11.03
N PRO A 251 -28.51 26.24 10.11
CA PRO A 251 -28.23 26.38 8.67
C PRO A 251 -27.63 27.73 8.30
N ASP A 252 -27.72 28.72 9.21
CA ASP A 252 -27.14 30.04 9.08
C ASP A 252 -26.35 30.39 10.35
N GLY A 253 -25.17 31.00 10.20
CA GLY A 253 -24.43 31.60 11.30
C GLY A 253 -22.94 31.28 11.36
N GLY A 254 -22.43 30.40 10.49
CA GLY A 254 -21.02 30.18 10.22
C GLY A 254 -20.35 31.34 9.48
N ALA A 255 -19.08 31.17 9.11
CA ALA A 255 -18.22 32.20 8.52
C ALA A 255 -17.71 31.84 7.11
N PRO A 256 -18.56 31.68 6.07
CA PRO A 256 -20.03 31.72 6.02
C PRO A 256 -20.67 30.33 5.88
N GLY A 257 -21.90 30.14 6.38
CA GLY A 257 -22.67 28.91 6.12
C GLY A 257 -23.33 28.33 7.36
N ALA A 258 -23.52 27.01 7.34
CA ALA A 258 -23.94 26.26 8.51
C ALA A 258 -22.81 26.24 9.54
N CYS A 259 -23.13 25.98 10.80
CA CYS A 259 -22.13 25.82 11.84
C CYS A 259 -22.65 24.83 12.88
N ARG A 260 -21.77 24.31 13.72
CA ARG A 260 -22.19 23.49 14.85
C ARG A 260 -22.35 24.34 16.09
N GLU A 261 -23.56 24.44 16.62
CA GLU A 261 -23.87 25.12 17.88
C GLU A 261 -24.04 24.11 19.02
N ILE A 262 -23.40 24.38 20.13
CA ILE A 262 -23.35 23.50 21.29
C ILE A 262 -23.72 24.32 22.52
N ASP A 263 -24.77 23.90 23.21
CA ASP A 263 -25.28 24.49 24.45
C ASP A 263 -25.04 23.52 25.62
N ILE A 264 -24.23 23.97 26.57
CA ILE A 264 -23.84 23.21 27.74
C ILE A 264 -24.16 24.00 28.98
N THR A 265 -24.75 23.33 29.98
CA THR A 265 -24.86 23.86 31.33
C THR A 265 -24.11 22.97 32.31
N LEU A 266 -23.24 23.60 33.09
CA LEU A 266 -22.46 22.98 34.15
C LEU A 266 -23.21 23.10 35.48
N GLY A 267 -23.19 22.05 36.30
CA GLY A 267 -23.76 22.07 37.64
C GLY A 267 -23.11 23.14 38.52
N THR A 268 -23.88 23.73 39.44
CA THR A 268 -23.49 24.86 40.30
C THR A 268 -22.39 24.57 41.33
N ALA A 269 -21.90 23.32 41.38
CA ALA A 269 -20.80 22.87 42.25
C ALA A 269 -19.54 22.44 41.45
N ALA A 270 -19.51 22.65 40.12
CA ALA A 270 -18.36 22.33 39.29
C ALA A 270 -17.18 23.28 39.61
N THR A 271 -16.36 22.88 40.58
CA THR A 271 -15.05 23.50 40.86
C THR A 271 -13.95 22.95 39.95
N GLU A 272 -14.29 22.00 39.08
CA GLU A 272 -13.36 21.29 38.17
C GLU A 272 -13.98 21.21 36.77
N GLY A 273 -13.14 21.27 35.74
CA GLY A 273 -13.55 21.43 34.35
C GLY A 273 -14.42 20.30 33.83
N ALA A 274 -15.41 20.66 33.01
CA ALA A 274 -16.22 19.70 32.27
C ALA A 274 -16.09 19.96 30.77
N ALA A 275 -15.97 18.87 30.00
CA ALA A 275 -15.87 18.89 28.56
C ALA A 275 -16.88 17.94 27.92
N VAL A 276 -17.39 18.36 26.77
CA VAL A 276 -18.19 17.57 25.84
C VAL A 276 -17.28 17.17 24.71
N LEU A 277 -17.16 15.87 24.48
CA LEU A 277 -16.32 15.30 23.45
C LEU A 277 -17.16 14.91 22.24
N GLN A 278 -16.72 15.36 21.08
CA GLN A 278 -17.38 15.08 19.81
C GLN A 278 -16.35 14.48 18.88
N LEU A 279 -16.58 13.24 18.48
CA LEU A 279 -15.75 12.55 17.50
C LEU A 279 -16.45 12.55 16.16
N SER A 280 -15.67 12.79 15.11
CA SER A 280 -16.13 12.61 13.75
C SER A 280 -16.15 11.11 13.43
N SER A 281 -17.28 10.61 12.92
CA SER A 281 -17.39 9.26 12.36
C SER A 281 -16.91 9.22 10.90
N LEU A 282 -16.57 10.37 10.31
CA LEU A 282 -15.98 10.42 8.97
C LEU A 282 -14.52 9.99 8.98
N LEU A 283 -13.85 9.95 10.14
CA LEU A 283 -12.39 9.89 10.17
C LEU A 283 -11.80 9.09 11.32
N SER A 284 -10.95 8.14 10.95
CA SER A 284 -9.98 7.52 11.82
C SER A 284 -8.66 7.30 11.09
N TRP A 285 -7.58 7.16 11.84
CA TRP A 285 -6.27 6.83 11.33
C TRP A 285 -5.73 5.64 12.11
N ASN A 286 -5.48 4.52 11.45
CA ASN A 286 -4.87 3.36 12.11
C ASN A 286 -3.37 3.33 11.81
N PRO A 287 -2.48 3.68 12.75
CA PRO A 287 -1.03 3.74 12.48
C PRO A 287 -0.42 2.43 12.00
N ALA A 288 -0.97 1.28 12.43
CA ALA A 288 -0.51 -0.04 12.03
C ALA A 288 -0.81 -0.37 10.55
N VAL A 289 -1.80 0.32 9.96
CA VAL A 289 -2.28 0.08 8.59
C VAL A 289 -1.95 1.24 7.67
N MET A 290 -2.12 2.46 8.16
CA MET A 290 -1.95 3.70 7.39
C MET A 290 -0.54 4.31 7.53
N GLY A 291 0.28 3.76 8.44
CA GLY A 291 1.62 4.21 8.76
C GLY A 291 1.67 5.10 10.01
N PRO A 292 2.85 5.22 10.65
CA PRO A 292 3.03 6.09 11.81
C PRO A 292 2.69 7.54 11.47
N VAL A 293 2.26 8.32 12.45
CA VAL A 293 1.93 9.74 12.28
C VAL A 293 3.15 10.59 12.63
N ARG A 294 3.70 11.31 11.65
CA ARG A 294 4.79 12.28 11.89
C ARG A 294 4.26 13.53 12.55
N ALA A 295 3.16 14.05 12.02
CA ALA A 295 2.57 15.30 12.45
C ALA A 295 1.08 15.39 12.10
N ILE A 296 0.36 16.21 12.83
CA ILE A 296 -1.02 16.58 12.54
C ILE A 296 -1.08 18.08 12.31
N ASP A 297 -1.72 18.48 11.21
CA ASP A 297 -2.19 19.85 11.03
C ASP A 297 -3.70 19.87 11.27
N THR A 298 -4.20 20.92 11.90
CA THR A 298 -5.63 21.04 12.20
C THR A 298 -6.03 22.50 12.28
N GLY A 299 -7.32 22.75 12.12
CA GLY A 299 -7.87 24.06 12.37
C GLY A 299 -9.38 24.03 12.48
N PHE A 300 -9.92 25.09 13.05
CA PHE A 300 -11.34 25.36 13.15
C PHE A 300 -11.53 26.84 13.47
N GLU A 301 -12.75 27.33 13.26
CA GLU A 301 -13.19 28.66 13.66
C GLU A 301 -14.23 28.51 14.77
N PHE A 302 -14.24 29.44 15.72
CA PHE A 302 -15.18 29.38 16.82
C PHE A 302 -15.58 30.73 17.41
N VAL A 303 -16.77 30.76 18.00
CA VAL A 303 -17.31 31.97 18.64
C VAL A 303 -18.13 31.63 19.88
N SER A 304 -17.98 32.42 20.93
CA SER A 304 -18.88 32.42 22.08
C SER A 304 -20.16 33.20 21.75
N VAL A 305 -21.32 32.56 21.82
CA VAL A 305 -22.64 33.13 21.52
C VAL A 305 -23.22 33.87 22.72
N ASN A 306 -23.09 33.31 23.93
CA ASN A 306 -23.67 33.88 25.16
C ASN A 306 -22.70 34.78 25.94
N GLY A 307 -21.50 35.03 25.40
CA GLY A 307 -20.46 35.87 26.02
C GLY A 307 -19.62 35.14 27.07
N ALA A 308 -19.88 33.86 27.33
CA ALA A 308 -19.06 33.06 28.23
C ALA A 308 -17.70 32.75 27.57
N PRO A 309 -16.58 33.03 28.25
CA PRO A 309 -15.26 32.79 27.68
C PRO A 309 -15.07 31.32 27.27
N THR A 310 -14.94 31.05 25.97
CA THR A 310 -14.87 29.67 25.43
C THR A 310 -13.51 29.36 24.83
N ARG A 311 -12.99 28.17 25.13
CA ARG A 311 -11.85 27.53 24.45
C ARG A 311 -12.31 26.19 23.87
N LEU A 312 -11.80 25.84 22.71
CA LEU A 312 -12.04 24.55 22.07
C LEU A 312 -10.71 23.84 21.89
N GLY A 313 -10.67 22.56 22.21
CA GLY A 313 -9.52 21.70 21.96
C GLY A 313 -9.75 20.83 20.73
N PHE A 314 -8.68 20.59 19.97
CA PHE A 314 -8.64 19.47 19.03
C PHE A 314 -8.32 18.20 19.80
N ILE A 315 -9.07 17.12 19.59
CA ILE A 315 -8.88 15.86 20.33
C ILE A 315 -8.44 14.69 19.44
N VAL A 316 -7.62 13.86 20.07
CA VAL A 316 -7.14 12.57 19.60
C VAL A 316 -7.65 11.54 20.60
N ALA A 317 -8.48 10.60 20.17
CA ALA A 317 -8.97 9.50 20.98
C ALA A 317 -8.29 8.19 20.55
N GLN A 318 -7.69 7.48 21.49
CA GLN A 318 -6.97 6.23 21.21
C GLN A 318 -6.97 5.32 22.45
N ASN A 319 -7.21 4.02 22.26
CA ASN A 319 -7.26 3.02 23.34
C ASN A 319 -8.19 3.41 24.52
N GLY A 320 -9.32 4.05 24.21
CA GLY A 320 -10.29 4.50 25.21
C GLY A 320 -9.84 5.70 26.06
N LYS A 321 -8.71 6.34 25.73
CA LYS A 321 -8.23 7.58 26.35
C LYS A 321 -8.41 8.76 25.40
N TYR A 322 -8.44 9.96 25.98
CA TYR A 322 -8.59 11.22 25.24
C TYR A 322 -7.40 12.13 25.50
N TYR A 323 -6.81 12.62 24.42
CA TYR A 323 -5.72 13.58 24.44
C TYR A 323 -6.15 14.83 23.71
N ALA A 324 -5.75 16.00 24.19
CA ALA A 324 -6.24 17.26 23.65
C ALA A 324 -5.10 18.25 23.45
N HIS A 325 -5.05 18.81 22.24
CA HIS A 325 -4.29 20.02 22.00
C HIS A 325 -5.22 21.22 22.16
N VAL A 326 -4.95 22.03 23.17
CA VAL A 326 -5.82 23.14 23.57
C VAL A 326 -5.10 24.46 23.28
N PRO A 327 -5.61 25.28 22.36
CA PRO A 327 -5.01 26.58 22.05
C PRO A 327 -5.09 27.54 23.23
N ASP A 328 -4.13 28.47 23.26
CA ASP A 328 -4.16 29.61 24.17
C ASP A 328 -5.26 30.62 23.80
N ALA A 329 -5.69 30.61 22.54
CA ALA A 329 -6.73 31.47 22.01
C ALA A 329 -8.09 31.20 22.67
N GLN A 330 -8.80 32.27 23.00
CA GLN A 330 -10.09 32.23 23.68
C GLN A 330 -11.04 33.23 23.02
N SER A 331 -12.31 32.83 22.87
CA SER A 331 -13.36 33.73 22.41
C SER A 331 -14.20 34.19 23.60
N THR A 332 -14.35 35.50 23.79
CA THR A 332 -15.17 36.11 24.85
C THR A 332 -16.28 37.02 24.31
N ALA A 333 -16.49 37.02 23.00
CA ALA A 333 -17.42 37.92 22.30
C ALA A 333 -17.94 37.26 21.01
N ALA A 334 -18.99 37.84 20.42
CA ALA A 334 -19.64 37.36 19.18
C ALA A 334 -18.78 37.55 17.89
N GLN A 335 -17.46 37.51 18.01
CA GLN A 335 -16.53 37.53 16.87
C GLN A 335 -15.89 36.15 16.72
N TRP A 336 -15.92 35.64 15.49
CA TRP A 336 -15.26 34.40 15.11
C TRP A 336 -13.75 34.51 15.34
N THR A 337 -13.21 33.49 15.98
CA THR A 337 -11.79 33.31 16.29
C THR A 337 -11.29 32.09 15.54
N THR A 338 -10.25 32.24 14.75
CA THR A 338 -9.65 31.13 13.98
C THR A 338 -8.51 30.50 14.76
N TYR A 339 -8.45 29.17 14.74
CA TYR A 339 -7.32 28.39 15.22
C TYR A 339 -6.70 27.57 14.07
N ARG A 340 -5.37 27.46 14.14
CA ARG A 340 -4.52 26.62 13.28
C ARG A 340 -3.42 26.01 14.17
N GLY A 341 -3.31 24.69 14.14
CA GLY A 341 -2.19 23.93 14.65
C GLY A 341 -1.47 23.27 13.49
N GLU A 342 -0.16 23.41 13.41
CA GLU A 342 0.66 22.85 12.34
C GLU A 342 1.81 22.06 12.95
N GLY A 343 2.13 20.91 12.38
CA GLY A 343 3.25 20.08 12.82
C GLY A 343 3.06 19.44 14.19
N LEU A 344 1.81 19.25 14.66
CA LEU A 344 1.55 18.75 16.01
C LEU A 344 1.98 17.29 16.14
N THR A 345 2.88 17.02 17.09
CA THR A 345 3.40 15.70 17.43
C THR A 345 2.60 15.07 18.57
N ALA A 346 2.84 13.80 18.88
CA ALA A 346 2.21 13.14 20.02
C ALA A 346 2.40 13.90 21.35
N ASP A 347 3.51 14.63 21.51
CA ASP A 347 3.80 15.40 22.72
C ASP A 347 2.93 16.65 22.89
N ASP A 348 2.38 17.17 21.80
CA ASP A 348 1.47 18.31 21.78
C ASP A 348 0.05 17.93 22.24
N PHE A 349 -0.18 16.64 22.49
CA PHE A 349 -1.44 16.05 22.95
C PHE A 349 -1.30 15.45 24.36
N PRO A 350 -1.29 16.27 25.42
CA PRO A 350 -1.41 15.76 26.77
C PRO A 350 -2.75 15.06 27.01
N PRO A 351 -2.81 14.14 28.00
CA PRO A 351 -4.07 13.56 28.43
C PRO A 351 -5.02 14.68 28.81
N LEU A 352 -6.25 14.62 28.29
CA LEU A 352 -7.27 15.62 28.56
C LEU A 352 -7.58 15.69 30.07
N PHE A 353 -7.45 14.57 30.78
CA PHE A 353 -7.69 14.48 32.21
C PHE A 353 -6.40 14.52 33.03
N PRO A 354 -6.35 15.31 34.11
CA PRO A 354 -5.14 15.48 34.91
C PRO A 354 -4.75 14.23 35.73
N PHE A 355 -5.64 13.25 35.85
CA PHE A 355 -5.35 11.96 36.50
C PHE A 355 -4.90 10.88 35.51
N GLU A 356 -5.02 11.12 34.20
CA GLU A 356 -4.50 10.22 33.18
C GLU A 356 -3.04 10.55 32.88
N THR A 357 -2.28 9.53 32.50
CA THR A 357 -0.87 9.65 32.12
C THR A 357 -0.64 9.05 30.74
N GLY A 358 0.36 9.58 30.03
CA GLY A 358 0.80 9.08 28.73
C GLY A 358 0.66 10.11 27.60
N ARG A 359 0.89 9.65 26.38
CA ARG A 359 0.70 10.35 25.10
C ARG A 359 -0.09 9.43 24.15
N PRO A 360 -0.76 9.97 23.13
CA PRO A 360 -1.21 9.12 22.04
C PRO A 360 0.01 8.45 21.38
N ASP A 361 -0.16 7.20 20.98
CA ASP A 361 0.85 6.41 20.29
C ASP A 361 0.70 6.62 18.78
N PHE A 362 1.55 7.50 18.23
CA PHE A 362 1.60 7.76 16.80
C PHE A 362 2.53 6.79 16.05
N SER A 363 3.15 5.82 16.74
CA SER A 363 4.01 4.83 16.09
C SER A 363 3.19 3.78 15.32
N ALA A 364 3.84 2.97 14.48
CA ALA A 364 3.20 1.86 13.77
C ALA A 364 2.59 0.79 14.69
N ALA A 365 2.94 0.76 15.98
CA ALA A 365 2.33 -0.12 16.98
C ALA A 365 1.06 0.49 17.61
N GLY A 366 0.76 1.76 17.30
CA GLY A 366 -0.38 2.49 17.82
C GLY A 366 -1.70 1.91 17.35
N ALA A 367 -2.70 1.92 18.23
CA ALA A 367 -4.07 1.55 17.89
C ALA A 367 -4.73 2.65 17.03
N GLU A 368 -5.92 2.35 16.50
CA GLU A 368 -6.72 3.33 15.77
C GLU A 368 -6.91 4.65 16.54
N ILE A 369 -6.61 5.73 15.84
CA ILE A 369 -6.75 7.11 16.29
C ILE A 369 -8.05 7.67 15.71
N ARG A 370 -8.90 8.24 16.55
CA ARG A 370 -10.10 8.98 16.13
C ARG A 370 -9.94 10.46 16.45
N PHE A 371 -10.47 11.33 15.59
CA PHE A 371 -10.30 12.78 15.69
C PHE A 371 -11.59 13.50 16.02
N GLY A 372 -11.47 14.67 16.64
CA GLY A 372 -12.64 15.49 16.90
C GLY A 372 -12.37 16.77 17.66
N LEU A 373 -13.38 17.21 18.40
CA LEU A 373 -13.39 18.44 19.19
C LEU A 373 -13.74 18.15 20.65
N ALA A 374 -13.01 18.79 21.56
CA ALA A 374 -13.42 18.96 22.94
C ALA A 374 -13.96 20.38 23.12
N THR A 375 -15.11 20.49 23.78
CA THR A 375 -15.75 21.78 24.03
C THR A 375 -16.17 21.91 25.49
N GLY A 376 -15.94 23.06 26.11
CA GLY A 376 -16.26 23.31 27.52
C GLY A 376 -15.11 23.97 28.29
N GLN A 377 -15.07 23.76 29.61
CA GLN A 377 -14.08 24.36 30.49
C GLN A 377 -12.83 23.46 30.59
N ILE A 378 -12.11 23.35 29.47
CA ILE A 378 -10.98 22.41 29.30
C ILE A 378 -9.72 22.88 30.05
N ALA A 379 -9.57 24.20 30.20
CA ALA A 379 -8.58 24.80 31.10
C ALA A 379 -9.33 25.52 32.22
N MET A 380 -8.85 25.35 33.45
CA MET A 380 -9.39 25.88 34.72
C MET A 380 -9.62 27.41 34.70
N LEU A 381 -10.63 27.90 34.00
CA LEU A 381 -11.06 29.29 34.10
C LEU A 381 -11.87 29.42 35.39
N ALA A 382 -11.24 29.95 36.43
CA ALA A 382 -11.92 30.30 37.68
C ALA A 382 -12.79 31.56 37.49
N ASP A 383 -13.76 31.52 36.56
CA ASP A 383 -14.62 32.66 36.23
C ASP A 383 -16.09 32.46 36.65
N GLY A 384 -16.47 31.26 37.09
CA GLY A 384 -17.78 30.97 37.70
C GLY A 384 -18.95 30.91 36.71
N HIS A 385 -18.66 30.85 35.40
CA HIS A 385 -19.69 30.64 34.39
C HIS A 385 -20.18 29.18 34.41
N THR A 386 -21.51 29.01 34.35
CA THR A 386 -22.19 27.70 34.40
C THR A 386 -22.97 27.40 33.12
N SER A 387 -22.96 28.29 32.13
CA SER A 387 -23.64 28.11 30.85
C SER A 387 -22.74 28.61 29.73
N PHE A 388 -22.53 27.76 28.73
CA PHE A 388 -21.67 28.02 27.59
C PHE A 388 -22.47 27.70 26.33
N VAL A 389 -22.54 28.67 25.43
CA VAL A 389 -23.10 28.47 24.09
C VAL A 389 -22.05 28.93 23.11
N HIS A 390 -21.55 28.01 22.29
CA HIS A 390 -20.53 28.30 21.30
C HIS A 390 -20.86 27.68 19.95
N ARG A 391 -20.34 28.30 18.91
CA ARG A 391 -20.42 27.80 17.54
C ARG A 391 -19.03 27.46 17.02
N VAL A 392 -18.96 26.42 16.20
CA VAL A 392 -17.74 25.97 15.51
C VAL A 392 -18.03 25.85 14.01
N ASP A 393 -17.07 26.23 13.20
CA ASP A 393 -17.12 26.17 11.73
C ASP A 393 -15.72 25.83 11.18
N GLY A 394 -15.63 25.39 9.93
CA GLY A 394 -14.38 25.25 9.19
C GLY A 394 -13.40 24.27 9.82
N TRP A 395 -13.91 23.19 10.43
CA TRP A 395 -13.07 22.16 11.03
C TRP A 395 -12.35 21.36 9.97
N PHE A 396 -11.05 21.16 10.17
CA PHE A 396 -10.28 20.21 9.39
C PHE A 396 -9.18 19.56 10.22
N VAL A 397 -8.73 18.42 9.71
CA VAL A 397 -7.52 17.73 10.13
C VAL A 397 -6.78 17.25 8.89
N THR A 398 -5.46 17.42 8.90
CA THR A 398 -4.52 16.75 8.01
C THR A 398 -3.65 15.84 8.88
N VAL A 399 -3.75 14.53 8.70
CA VAL A 399 -2.78 13.60 9.24
C VAL A 399 -1.66 13.48 8.24
N ASN A 400 -0.47 13.91 8.65
CA ASN A 400 0.75 13.74 7.88
C ASN A 400 1.41 12.43 8.37
N PRO A 401 1.20 11.32 7.66
CA PRO A 401 1.94 10.11 7.94
C PRO A 401 3.43 10.39 7.86
N GLU A 402 4.17 9.63 8.61
CA GLU A 402 5.58 9.41 8.42
C GLU A 402 5.77 8.53 7.17
N ARG A 403 5.30 8.92 5.97
CA ARG A 403 5.76 8.26 4.73
C ARG A 403 5.47 8.97 3.41
N LEU A 404 6.57 9.38 2.81
CA LEU A 404 6.96 9.28 1.40
C LEU A 404 8.36 9.82 1.46
N ALA A 405 9.35 8.97 1.73
CA ALA A 405 10.72 9.46 1.72
C ALA A 405 11.10 9.67 0.25
N VAL A 406 10.68 10.83 -0.24
CA VAL A 406 11.41 11.56 -1.26
C VAL A 406 12.79 11.70 -0.63
N VAL A 407 13.78 11.08 -1.26
CA VAL A 407 15.16 11.42 -0.94
C VAL A 407 15.22 12.95 -1.05
N PRO A 408 15.63 13.69 0.00
CA PRO A 408 15.48 15.15 0.04
C PRO A 408 15.88 15.74 -1.31
N PRO A 409 14.95 16.40 -2.03
CA PRO A 409 15.27 16.90 -3.36
C PRO A 409 16.36 17.94 -3.19
N ASP A 410 17.50 17.70 -3.82
CA ASP A 410 18.68 18.56 -3.70
C ASP A 410 18.94 19.21 -5.05
N GLY A 411 18.01 20.11 -5.44
CA GLY A 411 18.16 20.91 -6.66
C GLY A 411 19.33 21.89 -6.59
N ASP A 412 19.64 22.40 -5.39
CA ASP A 412 20.71 23.39 -5.19
C ASP A 412 22.07 22.75 -4.84
N PHE A 413 22.15 21.42 -4.70
CA PHE A 413 23.36 20.65 -4.37
C PHE A 413 24.15 21.19 -3.18
N ALA A 414 23.58 21.05 -1.99
CA ALA A 414 24.17 21.54 -0.75
C ALA A 414 25.65 21.12 -0.56
N PRO A 415 26.57 22.04 -0.21
CA PRO A 415 27.99 21.72 -0.09
C PRO A 415 28.25 20.64 0.97
N GLY A 416 28.98 19.59 0.59
CA GLY A 416 29.40 18.51 1.50
C GLY A 416 28.35 17.43 1.77
N ALA A 417 27.19 17.46 1.10
CA ALA A 417 26.16 16.42 1.22
C ALA A 417 26.40 15.18 0.34
N TRP A 418 27.37 15.26 -0.58
CA TRP A 418 27.59 14.25 -1.61
C TRP A 418 29.04 13.78 -1.66
N GLU A 419 29.21 12.48 -1.72
CA GLU A 419 30.49 11.85 -2.04
C GLU A 419 30.57 11.54 -3.54
N VAL A 420 31.79 11.45 -4.06
CA VAL A 420 32.07 11.19 -5.47
C VAL A 420 32.91 9.94 -5.56
N GLU A 421 32.43 8.95 -6.30
CA GLU A 421 33.14 7.71 -6.60
C GLU A 421 33.42 7.63 -8.11
N GLU A 422 34.68 7.38 -8.46
CA GLU A 422 35.15 7.34 -9.86
C GLU A 422 35.28 5.88 -10.34
N PHE A 423 34.75 5.60 -11.53
CA PHE A 423 34.89 4.32 -12.20
C PHE A 423 35.63 4.48 -13.52
N VAL A 424 36.71 3.73 -13.62
CA VAL A 424 37.60 3.69 -14.77
C VAL A 424 37.57 2.27 -15.32
N SER A 425 37.35 2.09 -16.63
CA SER A 425 37.48 0.76 -17.22
C SER A 425 38.87 0.18 -16.88
N PRO A 426 38.99 -1.11 -16.50
CA PRO A 426 40.27 -1.72 -16.15
C PRO A 426 41.32 -1.69 -17.27
N THR A 427 40.94 -1.34 -18.50
CA THR A 427 41.86 -1.12 -19.64
C THR A 427 42.33 0.33 -19.80
N ALA A 428 41.71 1.30 -19.10
CA ALA A 428 42.15 2.70 -19.07
C ALA A 428 43.22 2.88 -17.99
N GLN A 429 44.48 3.06 -18.41
CA GLN A 429 45.62 3.09 -17.47
C GLN A 429 45.77 4.40 -16.69
N GLU A 430 45.16 5.52 -17.11
CA GLU A 430 45.20 6.80 -16.39
C GLU A 430 43.93 7.61 -16.69
N SER A 431 43.02 7.75 -15.72
CA SER A 431 41.98 8.80 -15.72
C SER A 431 41.83 9.37 -14.32
N SER A 432 41.31 10.59 -14.23
CA SER A 432 41.07 11.27 -12.97
C SER A 432 39.81 12.12 -13.07
N VAL A 433 38.87 11.95 -12.15
CA VAL A 433 37.76 12.88 -11.96
C VAL A 433 38.28 14.06 -11.14
N ASP A 434 38.37 15.24 -11.76
CA ASP A 434 38.71 16.47 -11.05
C ASP A 434 37.40 17.11 -10.55
N ALA A 435 37.24 17.11 -9.23
CA ALA A 435 36.23 17.74 -8.39
C ALA A 435 35.00 18.40 -9.07
N SER A 436 33.81 17.86 -8.78
CA SER A 436 32.53 18.55 -9.03
C SER A 436 32.40 19.82 -8.18
N VAL A 437 31.91 20.90 -8.77
CA VAL A 437 31.68 22.19 -8.11
C VAL A 437 30.21 22.58 -8.24
N THR A 438 29.56 22.90 -7.13
CA THR A 438 28.23 23.53 -7.16
C THR A 438 28.36 24.96 -7.72
N ARG A 439 27.56 25.29 -8.73
CA ARG A 439 27.52 26.59 -9.39
C ARG A 439 26.24 27.32 -9.00
N ASP A 440 26.38 28.47 -8.34
CA ASP A 440 25.25 29.25 -7.80
C ASP A 440 24.32 29.88 -8.86
N ALA A 441 24.61 29.72 -10.16
CA ALA A 441 23.79 30.27 -11.24
C ALA A 441 24.03 29.52 -12.57
N GLY A 442 22.97 29.33 -13.36
CA GLY A 442 23.02 28.78 -14.73
C GLY A 442 22.25 27.47 -14.92
N GLY A 443 21.58 26.99 -13.87
CA GLY A 443 20.60 25.90 -13.87
C GLY A 443 19.26 26.26 -14.50
N ASN A 444 18.26 25.44 -14.24
CA ASN A 444 16.92 25.47 -14.82
C ASN A 444 15.80 25.36 -13.75
N PRO A 445 15.49 26.45 -13.01
CA PRO A 445 16.28 27.67 -12.76
C PRO A 445 17.33 27.45 -11.66
N ASP A 446 18.10 28.47 -11.29
CA ASP A 446 18.95 28.49 -10.09
C ASP A 446 20.31 27.75 -10.18
N ALA A 447 20.76 27.14 -9.08
CA ALA A 447 22.08 26.53 -8.94
C ALA A 447 22.11 25.15 -9.60
N TYR A 448 23.30 24.68 -9.99
CA TYR A 448 23.44 23.33 -10.55
C TYR A 448 24.77 22.72 -10.14
N ARG A 449 24.87 21.39 -10.22
CA ARG A 449 26.14 20.69 -9.99
C ARG A 449 26.92 20.55 -11.28
N GLU A 450 28.06 21.22 -11.36
CA GLU A 450 29.02 21.06 -12.45
C GLU A 450 29.95 19.88 -12.15
N ILE A 451 30.18 19.04 -13.15
CA ILE A 451 31.00 17.83 -13.07
C ILE A 451 32.03 17.90 -14.18
N GLU A 452 33.31 17.80 -13.83
CA GLU A 452 34.42 17.69 -14.78
C GLU A 452 35.05 16.30 -14.67
N LEU A 453 35.00 15.52 -15.74
CA LEU A 453 35.71 14.24 -15.84
C LEU A 453 36.91 14.41 -16.79
N THR A 454 38.11 14.07 -16.33
CA THR A 454 39.32 14.09 -17.15
C THR A 454 39.79 12.67 -17.43
N VAL A 455 39.96 12.33 -18.71
CA VAL A 455 40.43 11.00 -19.11
C VAL A 455 41.82 11.14 -19.74
N GLY A 456 42.81 10.44 -19.18
CA GLY A 456 44.18 10.44 -19.67
C GLY A 456 44.29 9.76 -21.03
N THR A 457 45.32 10.13 -21.78
CA THR A 457 45.47 9.70 -23.16
C THR A 457 45.70 8.19 -23.25
N ALA A 458 44.88 7.52 -24.08
CA ALA A 458 44.86 6.09 -24.44
C ALA A 458 43.78 5.18 -23.82
N ALA A 459 42.69 5.70 -23.25
CA ALA A 459 41.52 4.86 -22.94
C ALA A 459 40.74 4.49 -24.23
N THR A 460 40.48 3.20 -24.45
CA THR A 460 39.61 2.69 -25.53
C THR A 460 38.19 2.37 -25.05
N GLU A 461 37.94 2.42 -23.74
CA GLU A 461 36.66 2.09 -23.09
C GLU A 461 36.29 3.13 -22.01
N GLY A 462 35.00 3.35 -21.79
CA GLY A 462 34.44 4.52 -21.09
C GLY A 462 34.84 4.75 -19.63
N ALA A 463 34.62 5.98 -19.15
CA ALA A 463 34.76 6.42 -17.77
C ALA A 463 33.43 7.01 -17.27
N ALA A 464 33.17 6.88 -15.97
CA ALA A 464 31.98 7.42 -15.32
C ALA A 464 32.30 7.88 -13.89
N ALA A 465 31.52 8.84 -13.39
CA ALA A 465 31.52 9.26 -12.00
C ALA A 465 30.13 9.03 -11.41
N ALA A 466 30.06 8.36 -10.26
CA ALA A 466 28.86 8.33 -9.44
C ALA A 466 28.96 9.38 -8.35
N HIS A 467 27.87 10.09 -8.15
CA HIS A 467 27.70 11.05 -7.06
C HIS A 467 26.64 10.49 -6.13
N ILE A 468 27.01 10.22 -4.89
CA ILE A 468 26.17 9.56 -3.89
C ILE A 468 25.78 10.58 -2.82
N LEU A 469 24.49 10.71 -2.53
CA LEU A 469 23.99 11.57 -1.46
C LEU A 469 24.17 10.87 -0.11
N THR A 470 25.31 11.07 0.53
CA THR A 470 25.63 10.44 1.82
C THR A 470 24.99 11.14 3.02
N ALA A 471 24.45 12.34 2.82
CA ALA A 471 23.65 13.03 3.84
C ALA A 471 22.30 12.36 4.13
N PHE A 472 21.90 11.36 3.32
CA PHE A 472 20.64 10.64 3.47
C PHE A 472 20.88 9.13 3.30
N GLU A 473 20.27 8.34 4.18
CA GLU A 473 20.36 6.88 4.14
C GLU A 473 18.95 6.27 4.19
N TRP A 474 18.74 5.20 3.45
CA TRP A 474 17.51 4.41 3.49
C TRP A 474 17.78 3.06 4.13
N ASP A 475 17.40 2.91 5.38
CA ASP A 475 17.41 1.62 6.06
C ASP A 475 16.16 0.82 5.68
N LEU A 476 16.32 -0.24 4.87
CA LEU A 476 15.20 -1.06 4.40
C LEU A 476 14.47 -1.81 5.54
N ALA A 477 15.16 -2.08 6.65
CA ALA A 477 14.56 -2.74 7.82
C ALA A 477 13.72 -1.77 8.67
N VAL A 478 14.04 -0.47 8.63
CA VAL A 478 13.34 0.58 9.42
C VAL A 478 12.33 1.35 8.58
N SER A 479 12.75 1.79 7.39
CA SER A 479 11.97 2.60 6.46
C SER A 479 11.11 1.76 5.52
N GLY A 480 11.30 0.43 5.51
CA GLY A 480 10.57 -0.56 4.71
C GLY A 480 11.14 -0.81 3.31
N PRO A 481 10.70 -1.90 2.65
CA PRO A 481 11.20 -2.31 1.34
C PRO A 481 10.86 -1.30 0.24
N ILE A 482 11.66 -1.30 -0.82
CA ILE A 482 11.44 -0.50 -2.02
C ILE A 482 11.05 -1.45 -3.16
N PHE A 483 9.87 -1.25 -3.72
CA PHE A 483 9.43 -2.05 -4.87
C PHE A 483 9.96 -1.48 -6.19
N SER A 484 9.77 -0.19 -6.38
CA SER A 484 10.28 0.51 -7.55
C SER A 484 10.75 1.92 -7.22
N ILE A 485 11.55 2.47 -8.12
CA ILE A 485 12.11 3.81 -7.99
C ILE A 485 11.63 4.64 -9.17
N ASP A 486 11.11 5.83 -8.88
CA ASP A 486 10.94 6.89 -9.87
C ASP A 486 12.08 7.89 -9.71
N ALA A 487 12.72 8.22 -10.82
CA ALA A 487 13.83 9.13 -10.85
C ALA A 487 13.62 10.21 -11.90
N SER A 488 14.03 11.43 -11.58
CA SER A 488 14.15 12.51 -12.56
C SER A 488 15.34 13.40 -12.28
N LEU A 489 15.91 13.98 -13.33
CA LEU A 489 16.92 15.03 -13.26
C LEU A 489 16.94 15.83 -14.55
N ASP A 490 17.45 17.04 -14.49
CA ASP A 490 17.83 17.83 -15.65
C ASP A 490 19.33 17.66 -15.92
N PHE A 491 19.68 17.44 -17.18
CA PHE A 491 21.05 17.22 -17.61
C PHE A 491 21.45 18.16 -18.75
N ARG A 492 22.72 18.59 -18.72
CA ARG A 492 23.34 19.36 -19.80
C ARG A 492 24.82 19.03 -19.98
N SER A 493 25.24 18.75 -21.21
CA SER A 493 26.66 18.74 -21.61
C SER A 493 27.14 20.17 -21.86
N LEU A 494 28.11 20.63 -21.07
CA LEU A 494 28.59 22.01 -21.06
C LEU A 494 29.70 22.26 -22.09
N ASN A 495 30.52 21.25 -22.42
CA ASN A 495 31.56 21.34 -23.45
C ASN A 495 31.17 20.61 -24.75
N GLY A 496 29.94 20.09 -24.85
CA GLY A 496 29.40 19.43 -26.05
C GLY A 496 29.89 18.00 -26.25
N ALA A 497 30.58 17.43 -25.27
CA ALA A 497 30.99 16.03 -25.29
C ALA A 497 29.78 15.09 -25.13
N PRO A 498 29.79 13.92 -25.78
CA PRO A 498 28.72 12.93 -25.64
C PRO A 498 28.83 12.23 -24.28
N LEU A 499 27.80 12.40 -23.45
CA LEU A 499 27.70 11.82 -22.12
C LEU A 499 26.32 11.20 -21.96
N ALA A 500 26.26 10.13 -21.21
CA ALA A 500 25.05 9.53 -20.67
C ALA A 500 24.91 9.89 -19.20
N VAL A 501 23.67 9.88 -18.73
CA VAL A 501 23.30 10.16 -17.36
C VAL A 501 22.34 9.09 -16.87
N GLY A 502 22.39 8.78 -15.58
CA GLY A 502 21.56 7.75 -14.95
C GLY A 502 21.47 7.96 -13.45
N ILE A 503 20.76 7.06 -12.79
CA ILE A 503 20.73 6.97 -11.33
C ILE A 503 21.67 5.89 -10.83
N VAL A 504 22.14 6.07 -9.60
CA VAL A 504 22.98 5.09 -8.90
C VAL A 504 22.38 4.82 -7.53
N VAL A 505 22.53 3.57 -7.10
CA VAL A 505 22.16 3.10 -5.77
C VAL A 505 23.37 2.39 -5.17
N GLU A 506 23.76 2.80 -3.96
CA GLU A 506 24.79 2.15 -3.16
C GLU A 506 24.13 1.25 -2.12
N GLN A 507 24.57 0.01 -1.99
CA GLN A 507 24.14 -0.90 -0.95
C GLN A 507 25.30 -1.80 -0.52
N GLY A 508 25.66 -1.72 0.76
CA GLY A 508 26.70 -2.58 1.34
C GLY A 508 28.08 -2.41 0.70
N GLY A 509 28.44 -1.18 0.30
CA GLY A 509 29.69 -0.86 -0.39
C GLY A 509 29.72 -1.28 -1.85
N ARG A 510 28.56 -1.57 -2.46
CA ARG A 510 28.41 -1.93 -3.87
C ARG A 510 27.51 -0.94 -4.57
N LEU A 511 27.82 -0.65 -5.83
CA LEU A 511 27.06 0.30 -6.64
C LEU A 511 26.32 -0.39 -7.77
N TYR A 512 25.11 0.10 -7.98
CA TYR A 512 24.13 -0.39 -8.94
C TYR A 512 23.63 0.81 -9.73
N GLN A 513 23.59 0.73 -11.05
CA GLN A 513 23.23 1.86 -11.91
C GLN A 513 22.08 1.53 -12.86
N HIS A 514 21.25 2.53 -13.14
CA HIS A 514 20.24 2.51 -14.19
C HIS A 514 20.42 3.76 -15.05
N MET A 515 20.77 3.55 -16.33
CA MET A 515 21.08 4.63 -17.28
C MET A 515 19.84 5.01 -18.08
N PHE A 516 19.63 6.30 -18.35
CA PHE A 516 18.56 6.74 -19.24
C PHE A 516 18.92 6.48 -20.71
N ASP A 517 17.92 6.16 -21.54
CA ASP A 517 18.06 5.66 -22.92
C ASP A 517 18.58 6.67 -23.98
N ASP A 518 19.08 7.85 -23.60
CA ASP A 518 19.48 8.88 -24.58
C ASP A 518 20.87 9.49 -24.29
N ALA A 519 21.91 8.80 -24.76
CA ALA A 519 23.29 9.27 -24.78
C ALA A 519 23.54 10.25 -25.96
N ALA A 520 22.76 11.33 -26.07
CA ALA A 520 22.95 12.35 -27.09
C ALA A 520 23.53 13.64 -26.50
N ARG A 521 24.26 14.40 -27.33
CA ARG A 521 24.97 15.66 -26.99
C ARG A 521 24.01 16.77 -26.56
N ASN A 522 23.44 16.65 -25.36
CA ASN A 522 22.43 17.57 -24.83
C ASN A 522 23.07 18.88 -24.40
N THR A 523 23.32 19.76 -25.37
CA THR A 523 23.93 21.08 -25.12
C THR A 523 22.95 22.10 -24.53
N ALA A 524 21.67 21.74 -24.46
CA ALA A 524 20.60 22.43 -23.72
C ALA A 524 20.17 21.58 -22.51
N TRP A 525 19.67 22.26 -21.46
CA TRP A 525 19.04 21.58 -20.32
C TRP A 525 17.90 20.69 -20.81
N THR A 526 17.98 19.41 -20.50
CA THR A 526 17.04 18.37 -20.93
C THR A 526 16.59 17.57 -19.73
N ALA A 527 15.28 17.46 -19.53
CA ALA A 527 14.69 16.68 -18.46
C ALA A 527 14.72 15.19 -18.81
N PHE A 528 15.26 14.39 -17.89
CA PHE A 528 15.25 12.95 -17.90
C PHE A 528 14.36 12.45 -16.78
N GLN A 529 13.54 11.45 -17.09
CA GLN A 529 12.68 10.81 -16.10
C GLN A 529 12.53 9.33 -16.45
N ALA A 530 12.58 8.48 -15.43
CA ALA A 530 12.15 7.08 -15.49
C ALA A 530 11.30 6.80 -14.27
N ALA A 531 10.29 5.96 -14.43
CA ALA A 531 9.37 5.59 -13.37
C ALA A 531 9.24 4.07 -13.34
N GLY A 532 9.02 3.50 -12.16
CA GLY A 532 8.86 2.08 -11.97
C GLY A 532 10.15 1.27 -12.16
N ILE A 533 11.33 1.85 -11.90
CA ILE A 533 12.61 1.15 -12.02
C ILE A 533 12.67 0.04 -10.96
N LEU A 534 12.78 -1.22 -11.38
CA LEU A 534 12.79 -2.39 -10.53
C LEU A 534 14.22 -2.77 -10.11
N PRO A 535 14.40 -3.58 -9.03
CA PRO A 535 15.71 -4.08 -8.63
C PRO A 535 16.51 -4.73 -9.78
N GLY A 536 15.84 -5.52 -10.63
CA GLY A 536 16.45 -6.18 -11.79
C GLY A 536 16.84 -5.24 -12.95
N ASP A 537 16.34 -4.00 -12.95
CA ASP A 537 16.71 -2.99 -13.96
C ASP A 537 18.06 -2.32 -13.66
N PHE A 538 18.63 -2.58 -12.49
CA PHE A 538 19.94 -2.07 -12.10
C PHE A 538 21.07 -3.00 -12.53
N ALA A 539 22.06 -2.43 -13.21
CA ALA A 539 23.30 -3.13 -13.53
C ALA A 539 24.37 -2.84 -12.48
N PRO A 540 25.16 -3.83 -12.01
CA PRO A 540 26.27 -3.58 -11.09
C PRO A 540 27.37 -2.76 -11.78
N VAL A 541 27.92 -1.79 -11.05
CA VAL A 541 29.08 -0.99 -11.48
C VAL A 541 30.37 -1.77 -11.22
N VAL A 542 31.36 -1.66 -12.12
CA VAL A 542 32.61 -2.43 -12.09
C VAL A 542 33.43 -2.13 -10.82
N PRO A 543 34.06 -3.15 -10.17
CA PRO A 543 34.15 -4.55 -10.58
C PRO A 543 32.85 -5.33 -10.35
N LEU A 544 32.45 -6.12 -11.37
CA LEU A 544 31.23 -6.95 -11.41
C LEU A 544 31.15 -7.88 -10.20
N ALA A 545 30.51 -7.42 -9.11
CA ALA A 545 30.15 -8.27 -7.99
C ALA A 545 28.88 -9.06 -8.37
N PRO A 546 28.81 -10.37 -8.13
CA PRO A 546 27.59 -11.14 -8.39
C PRO A 546 26.47 -10.72 -7.42
N GLY A 547 25.25 -10.63 -7.94
CA GLY A 547 24.01 -10.40 -7.20
C GLY A 547 23.22 -9.17 -7.66
N GLU A 548 21.89 -9.28 -7.65
CA GLU A 548 20.98 -8.14 -7.78
C GLU A 548 21.02 -7.27 -6.52
N ILE A 549 20.55 -6.04 -6.62
CA ILE A 549 20.33 -5.18 -5.45
C ILE A 549 19.17 -5.75 -4.61
N ASP A 550 19.35 -5.85 -3.29
CA ASP A 550 18.31 -6.37 -2.40
C ASP A 550 17.51 -5.20 -1.80
N LEU A 551 16.43 -4.81 -2.46
CA LEU A 551 15.54 -3.75 -1.97
C LEU A 551 14.42 -4.27 -1.05
N SER A 552 14.51 -5.51 -0.56
CA SER A 552 13.57 -6.09 0.39
C SER A 552 13.85 -5.62 1.83
N SER A 553 12.97 -5.96 2.77
CA SER A 553 13.14 -5.64 4.20
C SER A 553 14.33 -6.36 4.85
N SER A 554 14.91 -7.38 4.20
CA SER A 554 16.17 -8.01 4.63
C SER A 554 17.42 -7.37 4.04
N GLY A 555 17.26 -6.42 3.12
CA GLY A 555 18.35 -5.70 2.47
C GLY A 555 19.12 -4.79 3.43
N GLY A 556 20.36 -4.49 3.08
CA GLY A 556 21.19 -3.53 3.82
C GLY A 556 20.77 -2.07 3.56
N ILE A 557 21.37 -1.14 4.30
CA ILE A 557 21.18 0.31 4.09
C ILE A 557 21.50 0.68 2.64
N VAL A 558 20.67 1.56 2.08
CA VAL A 558 20.73 2.04 0.71
C VAL A 558 21.01 3.55 0.66
N HIS A 559 21.92 3.97 -0.21
CA HIS A 559 22.12 5.38 -0.56
C HIS A 559 21.79 5.62 -2.03
N PHE A 560 21.30 6.81 -2.34
CA PHE A 560 20.89 7.17 -3.70
C PHE A 560 21.83 8.20 -4.30
N GLY A 561 21.91 8.19 -5.62
CA GLY A 561 22.78 9.08 -6.36
C GLY A 561 22.45 9.15 -7.85
N PHE A 562 23.37 9.76 -8.58
CA PHE A 562 23.34 9.78 -10.04
C PHE A 562 24.71 9.44 -10.62
N ALA A 563 24.73 8.94 -11.86
CA ALA A 563 25.94 8.70 -12.61
C ALA A 563 25.99 9.58 -13.85
N VAL A 564 27.18 10.07 -14.18
CA VAL A 564 27.49 10.70 -15.46
C VAL A 564 28.70 9.99 -16.06
N GLY A 565 28.61 9.56 -17.32
CA GLY A 565 29.69 8.82 -17.97
C GLY A 565 29.43 8.54 -19.44
N GLN A 566 30.34 7.82 -20.11
CA GLN A 566 30.18 7.47 -21.53
C GLN A 566 29.92 5.96 -21.72
N VAL A 567 28.88 5.62 -22.46
CA VAL A 567 28.59 4.26 -22.95
C VAL A 567 29.08 4.10 -24.39
N GLY A 568 30.32 3.62 -24.59
CA GLY A 568 30.87 3.24 -25.90
C GLY A 568 32.33 3.67 -26.18
N GLU A 569 32.92 3.19 -27.28
CA GLU A 569 34.29 3.52 -27.73
C GLU A 569 34.46 5.03 -28.01
N PHE A 570 35.62 5.59 -27.66
CA PHE A 570 35.99 6.98 -27.91
C PHE A 570 36.07 7.30 -29.42
N GLY A 571 34.96 7.72 -30.01
CA GLY A 571 34.90 8.34 -31.32
C GLY A 571 35.41 9.79 -31.32
N GLY A 572 36.68 10.01 -30.97
CA GLY A 572 37.43 11.25 -31.23
C GLY A 572 37.73 12.18 -30.05
N GLY A 573 39.03 12.37 -29.76
CA GLY A 573 39.64 13.67 -29.45
C GLY A 573 39.33 14.42 -28.14
N PHE A 574 38.48 13.92 -27.23
CA PHE A 574 38.20 14.59 -25.96
C PHE A 574 39.07 14.03 -24.82
N THR A 575 39.75 14.92 -24.08
CA THR A 575 40.50 14.60 -22.84
C THR A 575 39.77 15.09 -21.59
N SER A 576 38.71 15.89 -21.73
CA SER A 576 37.85 16.33 -20.64
C SER A 576 36.37 16.41 -21.05
N PHE A 577 35.50 16.12 -20.09
CA PHE A 577 34.04 16.11 -20.21
C PHE A 577 33.47 17.02 -19.12
N ILE A 578 32.59 17.95 -19.50
CA ILE A 578 31.98 18.88 -18.52
C ILE A 578 30.47 18.76 -18.64
N ALA A 579 29.79 18.45 -17.53
CA ALA A 579 28.35 18.29 -17.44
C ALA A 579 27.74 19.13 -16.31
N GLY A 580 26.46 19.43 -16.43
CA GLY A 580 25.62 20.00 -15.39
C GLY A 580 24.45 19.07 -15.06
N ILE A 581 24.18 18.90 -13.77
CA ILE A 581 22.98 18.23 -13.23
C ILE A 581 22.18 19.23 -12.41
N ASP A 582 20.86 19.19 -12.57
CA ASP A 582 19.91 20.02 -11.84
C ASP A 582 18.61 19.23 -11.58
N ASN A 583 17.73 19.72 -10.71
CA ASN A 583 16.39 19.16 -10.44
C ASN A 583 16.39 17.65 -10.12
N TRP A 584 17.43 17.15 -9.45
CA TRP A 584 17.56 15.73 -9.11
C TRP A 584 16.50 15.33 -8.07
N ARG A 585 15.76 14.27 -8.38
CA ARG A 585 14.70 13.74 -7.54
C ARG A 585 14.64 12.22 -7.62
N ILE A 586 14.53 11.60 -6.45
CA ILE A 586 14.20 10.18 -6.29
C ILE A 586 12.91 10.10 -5.47
N SER A 587 11.93 9.37 -6.00
CA SER A 587 10.77 8.91 -5.25
C SER A 587 10.85 7.40 -5.17
N VAL A 588 10.82 6.84 -3.98
CA VAL A 588 10.68 5.39 -3.82
C VAL A 588 9.21 5.04 -3.69
N ASN A 589 8.81 3.96 -4.36
CA ASN A 589 7.47 3.43 -4.32
C ASN A 589 7.48 2.18 -3.43
N PRO A 590 7.06 2.29 -2.16
CA PRO A 590 6.79 1.12 -1.35
C PRO A 590 5.42 0.58 -1.77
N VAL A 591 5.40 -0.46 -2.62
CA VAL A 591 4.43 -1.58 -2.63
C VAL A 591 4.42 -2.27 -4.01
N PRO A 592 4.33 -3.62 -4.05
CA PRO A 592 4.54 -4.43 -5.24
C PRO A 592 3.31 -4.64 -6.13
N VAL A 593 3.61 -4.80 -7.42
CA VAL A 593 2.75 -5.48 -8.39
C VAL A 593 2.47 -6.90 -7.88
N ILE A 594 1.20 -7.23 -7.64
CA ILE A 594 0.73 -8.59 -7.30
C ILE A 594 0.52 -9.46 -8.55
N ALA A 595 0.98 -9.00 -9.70
CA ALA A 595 1.06 -9.83 -10.89
C ALA A 595 2.40 -10.58 -10.90
N GLN A 596 2.54 -11.59 -10.03
CA GLN A 596 3.26 -12.76 -10.53
C GLN A 596 2.37 -13.32 -11.66
N PRO A 597 2.81 -13.34 -12.93
CA PRO A 597 2.13 -14.16 -13.92
C PRO A 597 2.10 -15.59 -13.36
N CYS A 598 1.00 -16.32 -13.58
CA CYS A 598 0.74 -17.67 -13.06
C CYS A 598 1.73 -18.76 -13.57
N GLY A 599 3.03 -18.57 -13.32
CA GLY A 599 4.01 -19.63 -13.23
C GLY A 599 4.62 -19.49 -11.84
N GLY A 600 4.32 -20.43 -10.94
CA GLY A 600 4.93 -20.48 -9.61
C GLY A 600 6.47 -20.45 -9.69
N ILE A 601 7.12 -20.26 -8.53
CA ILE A 601 8.57 -20.38 -8.43
C ILE A 601 8.99 -21.69 -9.09
N GLN A 602 9.79 -21.58 -10.16
CA GLN A 602 10.19 -22.76 -10.90
C GLN A 602 11.07 -23.62 -10.01
N PHE A 603 10.82 -24.92 -9.99
CA PHE A 603 11.62 -25.86 -9.23
C PHE A 603 11.91 -27.12 -10.05
N ARG A 604 12.72 -28.01 -9.48
CA ARG A 604 12.93 -29.35 -9.99
C ARG A 604 12.56 -30.34 -8.91
N ARG A 605 11.45 -31.05 -9.11
CA ARG A 605 10.93 -32.07 -8.20
C ARG A 605 12.02 -33.07 -7.83
N GLY A 606 12.19 -33.27 -6.53
CA GLY A 606 13.16 -34.14 -5.91
C GLY A 606 14.44 -33.45 -5.40
N ASP A 607 14.77 -32.23 -5.84
CA ASP A 607 15.93 -31.47 -5.32
C ASP A 607 15.51 -30.69 -4.07
N ALA A 608 15.33 -31.43 -2.97
CA ALA A 608 14.78 -30.92 -1.72
C ALA A 608 15.74 -29.96 -0.99
N ASN A 609 17.05 -30.09 -1.23
CA ASN A 609 18.04 -29.20 -0.61
C ASN A 609 18.33 -27.92 -1.44
N ALA A 610 17.78 -27.85 -2.66
CA ALA A 610 17.90 -26.75 -3.62
C ALA A 610 19.35 -26.44 -4.04
N ASP A 611 20.20 -27.46 -4.19
CA ASP A 611 21.58 -27.33 -4.66
C ASP A 611 21.76 -27.51 -6.18
N GLY A 612 20.67 -27.85 -6.88
CA GLY A 612 20.60 -28.05 -8.31
C GLY A 612 20.91 -29.47 -8.78
N ASN A 613 21.27 -30.37 -7.86
CA ASN A 613 21.52 -31.79 -8.14
C ASN A 613 20.51 -32.66 -7.41
N LEU A 614 20.00 -33.69 -8.09
CA LEU A 614 19.18 -34.73 -7.47
C LEU A 614 20.08 -35.88 -7.02
N ASP A 615 20.34 -36.01 -5.72
CA ASP A 615 21.13 -37.07 -5.13
C ASP A 615 20.64 -37.53 -3.74
N ILE A 616 21.46 -38.29 -3.02
CA ILE A 616 21.07 -38.85 -1.71
C ILE A 616 20.88 -37.78 -0.63
N ALA A 617 21.50 -36.61 -0.79
CA ALA A 617 21.38 -35.49 0.12
C ALA A 617 19.95 -34.94 0.15
N ASP A 618 19.17 -35.06 -0.93
CA ASP A 618 17.78 -34.62 -0.99
C ASP A 618 16.86 -35.48 -0.12
N ALA A 619 16.99 -36.81 -0.21
CA ALA A 619 16.27 -37.71 0.67
C ALA A 619 16.62 -37.46 2.15
N ILE A 620 17.89 -37.12 2.44
CA ILE A 620 18.31 -36.73 3.78
C ILE A 620 17.69 -35.39 4.18
N ALA A 621 17.59 -34.42 3.28
CA ALA A 621 16.99 -33.11 3.54
C ALA A 621 15.50 -33.25 3.92
N VAL A 622 14.73 -34.03 3.15
CA VAL A 622 13.32 -34.35 3.48
C VAL A 622 13.20 -34.99 4.86
N LEU A 623 14.00 -36.03 5.16
CA LEU A 623 13.96 -36.69 6.47
C LEU A 623 14.41 -35.77 7.62
N THR A 624 15.36 -34.87 7.36
CA THR A 624 15.84 -33.89 8.33
C THR A 624 14.77 -32.85 8.63
N HIS A 625 14.03 -32.40 7.61
CA HIS A 625 12.88 -31.54 7.78
C HIS A 625 11.80 -32.21 8.66
N LEU A 626 11.39 -33.44 8.31
CA LEU A 626 10.32 -34.16 8.99
C LEU A 626 10.64 -34.55 10.45
N PHE A 627 11.89 -34.90 10.76
CA PHE A 627 12.23 -35.50 12.05
C PHE A 627 13.23 -34.72 12.90
N ALA A 628 13.94 -33.75 12.31
CA ALA A 628 14.97 -32.97 12.98
C ALA A 628 14.75 -31.45 12.89
N GLY A 629 13.65 -31.00 12.27
CA GLY A 629 13.32 -29.59 12.12
C GLY A 629 14.27 -28.83 11.20
N GLY A 630 14.86 -29.52 10.21
CA GLY A 630 15.68 -28.90 9.18
C GLY A 630 14.87 -27.93 8.31
N PRO A 631 15.51 -26.92 7.69
CA PRO A 631 14.82 -26.00 6.80
C PRO A 631 14.33 -26.71 5.53
N CYS A 632 13.10 -26.42 5.11
CA CYS A 632 12.58 -26.75 3.79
C CYS A 632 12.51 -25.44 2.98
N ARG A 633 13.16 -25.40 1.81
CA ARG A 633 13.20 -24.19 0.96
C ARG A 633 12.10 -24.17 -0.09
N CYS A 634 11.71 -25.35 -0.55
CA CYS A 634 10.69 -25.56 -1.55
C CYS A 634 9.98 -26.88 -1.21
N GLU A 635 8.76 -26.76 -0.70
CA GLU A 635 7.93 -27.89 -0.30
C GLU A 635 7.49 -28.67 -1.55
N ASP A 636 7.18 -27.99 -2.66
CA ASP A 636 6.84 -28.67 -3.93
C ASP A 636 8.03 -29.48 -4.50
N SER A 637 9.27 -29.00 -4.31
CA SER A 637 10.45 -29.78 -4.67
C SER A 637 10.64 -30.99 -3.76
N SER A 638 10.25 -30.84 -2.49
CA SER A 638 10.41 -31.86 -1.46
C SER A 638 9.30 -32.92 -1.50
N ASP A 639 8.11 -32.60 -2.03
CA ASP A 639 7.05 -33.53 -2.41
C ASP A 639 7.44 -34.23 -3.73
N ALA A 640 8.20 -35.32 -3.58
CA ALA A 640 8.74 -36.05 -4.70
C ALA A 640 7.71 -36.95 -5.38
N ASN A 641 6.63 -37.30 -4.69
CA ASN A 641 5.60 -38.20 -5.20
C ASN A 641 4.40 -37.46 -5.83
N ASP A 642 4.33 -36.13 -5.63
CA ASP A 642 3.33 -35.20 -6.13
C ASP A 642 1.92 -35.59 -5.66
N ASP A 643 1.76 -35.74 -4.35
CA ASP A 643 0.49 -36.05 -3.68
C ASP A 643 -0.01 -34.95 -2.73
N GLU A 644 0.66 -33.79 -2.76
CA GLU A 644 0.34 -32.59 -1.99
C GLU A 644 0.55 -32.75 -0.47
N ALA A 645 1.29 -33.77 -0.04
CA ALA A 645 1.61 -34.01 1.35
C ALA A 645 3.09 -34.32 1.55
N LEU A 646 3.81 -33.42 2.24
CA LEU A 646 5.22 -33.64 2.56
C LEU A 646 5.38 -34.64 3.71
N ASP A 647 5.74 -35.89 3.39
CA ASP A 647 5.92 -36.98 4.35
C ASP A 647 7.05 -37.97 4.00
N ILE A 648 7.11 -39.11 4.69
CA ILE A 648 8.20 -40.08 4.51
C ILE A 648 8.17 -40.76 3.12
N ALA A 649 7.03 -40.76 2.45
CA ALA A 649 6.85 -41.30 1.11
C ALA A 649 7.68 -40.53 0.09
N ASP A 650 7.97 -39.25 0.32
CA ASP A 650 8.79 -38.43 -0.57
C ASP A 650 10.24 -38.82 -0.57
N ALA A 651 10.81 -38.99 0.63
CA ALA A 651 12.18 -39.48 0.78
C ALA A 651 12.33 -40.89 0.17
N ILE A 652 11.31 -41.75 0.31
CA ILE A 652 11.27 -43.07 -0.33
C ILE A 652 11.24 -42.93 -1.85
N THR A 653 10.46 -41.99 -2.37
CA THR A 653 10.29 -41.75 -3.81
C THR A 653 11.58 -41.26 -4.46
N VAL A 654 12.32 -40.35 -3.81
CA VAL A 654 13.66 -39.92 -4.24
C VAL A 654 14.64 -41.11 -4.26
N LEU A 655 14.70 -41.92 -3.20
CA LEU A 655 15.61 -43.07 -3.13
C LEU A 655 15.24 -44.18 -4.13
N ALA A 656 13.95 -44.38 -4.38
CA ALA A 656 13.47 -45.34 -5.38
C ALA A 656 13.87 -44.91 -6.80
N HIS A 657 13.81 -43.61 -7.10
CA HIS A 657 14.32 -43.05 -8.34
C HIS A 657 15.83 -43.29 -8.49
N LEU A 658 16.62 -42.96 -7.45
CA LEU A 658 18.09 -43.05 -7.49
C LEU A 658 18.63 -44.49 -7.56
N PHE A 659 18.03 -45.44 -6.84
CA PHE A 659 18.62 -46.77 -6.63
C PHE A 659 17.76 -47.95 -7.08
N ALA A 660 16.44 -47.78 -7.19
CA ALA A 660 15.54 -48.86 -7.57
C ALA A 660 15.11 -48.81 -9.04
N GLY A 661 15.55 -47.79 -9.79
CA GLY A 661 15.16 -47.60 -11.19
C GLY A 661 13.67 -47.30 -11.33
N ALA A 662 13.04 -46.74 -10.30
CA ALA A 662 11.74 -46.11 -10.47
C ALA A 662 11.88 -45.00 -11.51
N GLY A 663 10.85 -44.80 -12.34
CA GLY A 663 10.88 -43.86 -13.47
C GLY A 663 11.21 -42.42 -13.07
N PRO A 664 11.24 -41.49 -14.04
CA PRO A 664 11.38 -40.06 -13.73
C PRO A 664 10.29 -39.64 -12.73
N LEU A 665 10.62 -38.69 -11.84
CA LEU A 665 9.61 -38.08 -10.97
C LEU A 665 8.59 -37.33 -11.82
N ARG A 666 7.44 -36.99 -11.24
CA ARG A 666 6.44 -36.20 -11.95
C ARG A 666 7.00 -34.80 -12.27
N PRO A 667 6.59 -34.19 -13.40
CA PRO A 667 7.00 -32.82 -13.71
C PRO A 667 6.67 -31.86 -12.56
N PRO A 668 7.51 -30.83 -12.32
CA PRO A 668 8.67 -30.42 -13.10
C PRO A 668 9.94 -31.24 -12.72
N PHE A 669 10.40 -32.14 -13.58
CA PHE A 669 11.51 -33.07 -13.30
C PHE A 669 12.60 -32.96 -14.37
N GLY A 670 13.86 -32.78 -13.95
CA GLY A 670 15.03 -32.62 -14.82
C GLY A 670 15.14 -31.26 -15.52
N THR A 671 14.05 -30.48 -15.56
CA THR A 671 14.01 -29.08 -16.01
C THR A 671 13.19 -28.26 -15.02
N CYS A 672 13.58 -27.00 -14.87
CA CYS A 672 12.81 -26.02 -14.11
C CYS A 672 11.42 -25.84 -14.71
N GLY A 673 10.41 -25.81 -13.84
CA GLY A 673 9.04 -25.51 -14.22
C GLY A 673 8.19 -25.28 -12.98
N PRO A 674 6.98 -24.70 -13.15
CA PRO A 674 6.00 -24.61 -12.08
C PRO A 674 5.40 -26.00 -11.79
N ASP A 675 4.78 -26.15 -10.62
CA ASP A 675 3.96 -27.33 -10.32
C ASP A 675 2.76 -27.39 -11.28
N PRO A 676 2.59 -28.45 -12.10
CA PRO A 676 1.44 -28.59 -12.97
C PRO A 676 0.17 -29.13 -12.30
N ALA A 677 0.27 -29.64 -11.06
CA ALA A 677 -0.73 -30.56 -10.50
C ALA A 677 -1.19 -30.27 -9.06
N GLY A 678 -0.60 -29.33 -8.33
CA GLY A 678 -1.03 -28.98 -6.97
C GLY A 678 -0.54 -27.63 -6.44
N ASP A 679 -1.15 -27.15 -5.35
CA ASP A 679 -0.81 -25.87 -4.69
C ASP A 679 -1.00 -25.85 -3.16
N ALA A 680 -1.19 -27.04 -2.54
CA ALA A 680 -1.30 -27.17 -1.10
C ALA A 680 0.05 -27.02 -0.38
N LEU A 681 1.15 -27.31 -1.10
CA LEU A 681 2.52 -27.07 -0.72
C LEU A 681 3.03 -25.85 -1.52
N ASP A 682 4.04 -25.16 -1.00
CA ASP A 682 4.60 -23.99 -1.67
C ASP A 682 6.11 -24.04 -1.81
N CYS A 683 6.65 -23.08 -2.56
CA CYS A 683 8.09 -22.83 -2.58
C CYS A 683 8.38 -21.42 -2.11
N ALA A 684 8.88 -21.28 -0.87
CA ALA A 684 9.40 -20.03 -0.36
C ALA A 684 10.61 -19.50 -1.17
N GLY A 685 11.35 -20.37 -1.85
CA GLY A 685 12.36 -19.99 -2.84
C GLY A 685 13.17 -21.18 -3.40
N TYR A 686 13.48 -21.15 -4.70
CA TYR A 686 14.27 -22.19 -5.36
C TYR A 686 15.32 -21.55 -6.31
N MET A 687 16.51 -21.29 -5.76
CA MET A 687 17.61 -20.55 -6.42
C MET A 687 18.23 -21.25 -7.66
N PRO A 688 18.18 -22.60 -7.83
CA PRO A 688 18.69 -23.26 -9.03
C PRO A 688 17.87 -23.03 -10.31
N CYS A 689 16.69 -22.42 -10.23
CA CYS A 689 15.89 -22.04 -11.38
C CYS A 689 15.90 -20.51 -11.60
N PRO A 690 15.96 -20.03 -12.87
CA PRO A 690 16.03 -18.60 -13.20
C PRO A 690 14.73 -17.84 -12.95
#